data_AF-A0A6I6AJR4-F1
#
_entry.id   AF-A0A6I6AJR4-F1
#
_cell.length_a   1.000
_cell.length_b   1.000
_cell.length_c   1.000
_cell.angle_alpha   90.00
_cell.angle_beta   90.00
_cell.angle_gamma   90.00
#
_symmetry.space_group_name_H-M   'P 1'
#
loop_
_entity.id
_entity.type
_entity.pdbx_description
1 polymer ?
#
loop_
_entity_poly.entity_id
_entity_poly.type
_entity_poly.pdbx_seq_one_letter_code
_entity_poly.pdbx_strand_id
1 'polypeptide(L)'
;MHSVGCLACHTIDGKGNQQPFSGGDLSSIGDKRNETWLFNWLSDPAKLNKDHRMPVVKLSTDERRQLAYALAALKQAKLSTGQKPTSDKQSIAAGQKLIAQARCAACHTIPGIEKPNLQISDLTKPVTNWNNSCLAETPDLKQGRPAYRTIDRDAVKAYLAASYNSPSPENEFDRGRYVLEQRNCIYCHERDRHEGITQIAGQMAKFDPALAGQSEAMIPPALTAVGDKLKHEALAEAVSGQQKTLRMPWLRVRMPRFEHTEADKQALLGYLVSHDRVPDDGPRQPGFMVESLEKDRAQLLIAGQTITGAKGFSCISCHELGDYKPRNVALGTRGSNLLMLGKRMRKEYFLRWVHNPLRIVPGMEMPALKKSVPKVLGGDINRQLDAIWLGLNDPQFKVPTNPSVVEQFFTVAAGEPARIVRDVFTNPKETGGGYVPRAFAVGFDNGHNMLFDLDQFSLVQWTLGDLARQRTEGKSWYWDMAGTPIVTGYNRGFEFVLAKAGKEPLQVVYPHLENGSAGTLRSYDSQGNRITLNYELNFKIGDQIQTVAVTETFEPLRGQDKGSGWQRDIKATNLPTGYDLYVGRPRFSKSIGSPTISDLTRPDEKWLHISDNYSHEYIKATGGKQDRVALTLNYLCELKVDGLDVKIKPEPNQTLEKVTSAPGFDGVRLPLDRGIMPTAMAWRNDGTLIFTSLKGDVYLAKDTNGDGVEDEMTLFEEGLSAPFGIVADGSDIIVSHKPEVLRLSDTDGDGRADKRTIVASGWGFNDNYHDWASGCIRDSKGNLYIGLGSDYAQMKRPDDQIHWRGKILKITYNGNIEVLGHAFRYPTGLAINSKDEIFISDQQGVQNTFNEINFLIPGKAYGVPSQSDLRNKENLEETRAAIQVPHPWTRSVNGLTCIPKQFSYASLFDHGLGCEYNNRFLIRFTQQKVGDSVQGATYYFTRADIPPDEFNFTGPMSVAVSPQGDIYVGSIHDSGWLGGRNTGSIVKLTPNGNLPNGIKELRATADGFELEFFSPVDAKKAADKEAYTIAGYTRVWSGSYASPDSGRYKVEVEGVTLSDDHKTVRLKVNELKEKFVYEVNCQQIGTGDEKLFPVTGHYSMNRIPE
;
A
#
# COMPACT_ATOMS: atom_id res chain seq x y z
N MET A 1 27.45 7.80 -22.24
CA MET A 1 28.25 6.94 -23.13
C MET A 1 28.46 5.55 -22.54
N HIS A 2 28.89 5.45 -21.28
CA HIS A 2 29.22 4.17 -20.62
C HIS A 2 28.01 3.26 -20.33
N SER A 3 26.84 3.83 -20.00
CA SER A 3 25.63 3.06 -19.63
C SER A 3 24.81 2.53 -20.81
N VAL A 4 24.82 3.20 -21.97
CA VAL A 4 23.98 2.84 -23.13
C VAL A 4 24.60 1.78 -24.05
N GLY A 5 25.78 1.26 -23.71
CA GLY A 5 26.44 0.17 -24.45
C GLY A 5 27.41 0.59 -25.55
N CYS A 6 27.81 1.86 -25.65
CA CYS A 6 28.74 2.32 -26.70
C CYS A 6 30.07 1.54 -26.72
N LEU A 7 30.60 1.20 -25.54
CA LEU A 7 31.87 0.48 -25.39
C LEU A 7 31.81 -1.01 -25.75
N ALA A 8 30.62 -1.55 -26.01
CA ALA A 8 30.48 -2.91 -26.54
C ALA A 8 30.93 -3.02 -28.01
N CYS A 9 30.89 -1.89 -28.73
CA CYS A 9 31.31 -1.82 -30.13
C CYS A 9 32.50 -0.87 -30.32
N HIS A 10 32.67 0.17 -29.51
CA HIS A 10 33.72 1.17 -29.70
C HIS A 10 34.79 1.08 -28.61
N THR A 11 35.96 1.68 -28.88
CA THR A 11 36.94 2.03 -27.84
C THR A 11 36.89 3.50 -27.48
N ILE A 12 37.22 3.81 -26.22
CA ILE A 12 37.58 5.14 -25.72
C ILE A 12 38.79 4.97 -24.80
N ASP A 13 39.87 5.69 -25.07
CA ASP A 13 41.16 5.66 -24.37
C ASP A 13 41.70 4.24 -24.17
N GLY A 14 41.65 3.43 -25.23
CA GLY A 14 42.10 2.03 -25.22
C GLY A 14 41.19 1.06 -24.47
N LYS A 15 40.04 1.52 -23.94
CA LYS A 15 39.05 0.70 -23.22
C LYS A 15 37.84 0.45 -24.11
N GLY A 16 37.35 -0.79 -24.18
CA GLY A 16 36.22 -1.19 -25.01
C GLY A 16 36.60 -2.29 -26.00
N ASN A 17 35.85 -2.43 -27.10
CA ASN A 17 36.03 -3.52 -28.07
C ASN A 17 36.95 -3.13 -29.25
N GLN A 18 37.93 -3.98 -29.58
CA GLN A 18 38.90 -3.79 -30.68
C GLN A 18 38.84 -4.89 -31.76
N GLN A 19 37.80 -5.73 -31.75
CA GLN A 19 37.70 -6.89 -32.63
C GLN A 19 37.31 -6.51 -34.07
N PRO A 20 37.53 -7.39 -35.07
CA PRO A 20 36.96 -7.23 -36.41
C PRO A 20 35.45 -6.96 -36.34
N PHE A 21 34.93 -6.06 -37.18
CA PHE A 21 33.52 -5.59 -37.18
C PHE A 21 33.10 -4.69 -36.01
N SER A 22 34.02 -4.36 -35.09
CA SER A 22 33.81 -3.31 -34.07
C SER A 22 33.69 -1.92 -34.69
N GLY A 23 33.08 -1.00 -33.95
CA GLY A 23 33.08 0.42 -34.24
C GLY A 23 34.47 1.05 -34.07
N GLY A 24 34.72 2.14 -34.79
CA GLY A 24 36.01 2.85 -34.72
C GLY A 24 36.27 3.50 -33.36
N ASP A 25 37.53 3.83 -33.09
CA ASP A 25 37.94 4.51 -31.86
C ASP A 25 37.31 5.90 -31.74
N LEU A 26 36.65 6.16 -30.60
CA LEU A 26 35.93 7.39 -30.30
C LEU A 26 36.75 8.39 -29.47
N SER A 27 37.96 8.02 -29.02
CA SER A 27 38.81 8.83 -28.12
C SER A 27 39.10 10.26 -28.62
N SER A 28 39.01 10.49 -29.94
CA SER A 28 39.26 11.80 -30.57
C SER A 28 38.23 12.13 -31.64
N ILE A 29 36.99 11.62 -31.48
CA ILE A 29 35.95 11.80 -32.50
C ILE A 29 35.54 13.27 -32.66
N GLY A 30 35.65 14.07 -31.61
CA GLY A 30 35.38 15.51 -31.63
C GLY A 30 36.31 16.33 -32.51
N ASP A 31 37.48 15.79 -32.88
CA ASP A 31 38.39 16.41 -33.86
C ASP A 31 37.89 16.22 -35.29
N LYS A 32 37.04 15.23 -35.53
CA LYS A 32 36.53 14.85 -36.86
C LYS A 32 35.07 15.25 -37.07
N ARG A 33 34.26 15.27 -36.01
CA ARG A 33 32.79 15.43 -36.09
C ARG A 33 32.28 16.42 -35.03
N ASN A 34 31.37 17.30 -35.44
CA ASN A 34 30.73 18.26 -34.55
C ASN A 34 29.45 17.68 -33.90
N GLU A 35 28.91 18.38 -32.91
CA GLU A 35 27.73 17.96 -32.15
C GLU A 35 26.51 17.71 -33.05
N THR A 36 26.21 18.61 -34.01
CA THR A 36 25.07 18.47 -34.92
C THR A 36 25.17 17.21 -35.78
N TRP A 37 26.36 16.92 -36.30
CA TRP A 37 26.61 15.70 -37.08
C TRP A 37 26.40 14.47 -36.20
N LEU A 38 26.94 14.45 -34.98
CA LEU A 38 26.81 13.34 -34.04
C LEU A 38 25.35 13.13 -33.61
N PHE A 39 24.60 14.20 -33.37
CA PHE A 39 23.18 14.14 -33.04
C PHE A 39 22.37 13.49 -34.18
N ASN A 40 22.63 13.89 -35.43
CA ASN A 40 21.94 13.31 -36.59
C ASN A 40 22.37 11.86 -36.84
N TRP A 41 23.66 11.56 -36.72
CA TRP A 41 24.20 10.21 -36.86
C TRP A 41 23.61 9.24 -35.84
N LEU A 42 23.50 9.65 -34.57
CA LEU A 42 22.91 8.82 -33.51
C LEU A 42 21.39 8.63 -33.66
N SER A 43 20.72 9.44 -34.49
CA SER A 43 19.29 9.28 -34.78
C SER A 43 19.03 8.25 -35.86
N ASP A 44 19.77 8.36 -36.97
CA ASP A 44 19.52 7.62 -38.21
C ASP A 44 20.79 7.68 -39.07
N PRO A 45 21.74 6.76 -38.85
CA PRO A 45 23.02 6.79 -39.57
C PRO A 45 22.85 6.57 -41.08
N ALA A 46 21.81 5.83 -41.51
CA ALA A 46 21.52 5.51 -42.90
C ALA A 46 21.25 6.76 -43.75
N LYS A 47 20.68 7.81 -43.14
CA LYS A 47 20.51 9.13 -43.81
C LYS A 47 21.83 9.79 -44.20
N LEU A 48 22.90 9.53 -43.44
CA LEU A 48 24.21 10.15 -43.67
C LEU A 48 25.15 9.23 -44.44
N ASN A 49 25.07 7.92 -44.22
CA ASN A 49 25.81 6.90 -44.94
C ASN A 49 24.97 5.62 -45.02
N LYS A 50 24.48 5.26 -46.21
CA LYS A 50 23.65 4.07 -46.41
C LYS A 50 24.40 2.74 -46.20
N ASP A 51 25.72 2.74 -46.34
CA ASP A 51 26.57 1.55 -46.18
C ASP A 51 27.18 1.45 -44.77
N HIS A 52 26.55 2.09 -43.77
CA HIS A 52 27.01 2.05 -42.39
C HIS A 52 26.76 0.70 -41.72
N ARG A 53 27.50 0.44 -40.63
CA ARG A 53 27.28 -0.73 -39.75
C ARG A 53 26.80 -0.35 -38.34
N MET A 54 26.76 0.95 -38.03
CA MET A 54 26.30 1.44 -36.73
C MET A 54 24.81 1.14 -36.54
N PRO A 55 24.39 0.35 -35.54
CA PRO A 55 22.98 0.08 -35.35
C PRO A 55 22.27 1.26 -34.68
N VAL A 56 20.94 1.29 -34.74
CA VAL A 56 20.15 2.39 -34.16
C VAL A 56 19.87 2.11 -32.69
N VAL A 57 20.47 2.89 -31.80
CA VAL A 57 20.18 2.83 -30.36
C VAL A 57 18.99 3.72 -30.05
N LYS A 58 17.95 3.19 -29.41
CA LYS A 58 16.75 3.97 -29.04
C LYS A 58 17.08 4.90 -27.87
N LEU A 59 17.39 6.16 -28.20
CA LEU A 59 17.73 7.24 -27.25
C LEU A 59 16.60 8.28 -27.21
N SER A 60 16.32 8.83 -26.04
CA SER A 60 15.50 10.04 -25.91
C SER A 60 16.21 11.24 -26.56
N THR A 61 15.45 12.31 -26.83
CA THR A 61 16.02 13.54 -27.38
C THR A 61 17.13 14.12 -26.48
N ASP A 62 16.94 14.06 -25.17
CA ASP A 62 17.90 14.58 -24.18
C ASP A 62 19.13 13.68 -24.08
N GLU A 63 18.95 12.36 -24.02
CA GLU A 63 20.06 11.40 -24.01
C GLU A 63 20.93 11.56 -25.28
N ARG A 64 20.29 11.74 -26.43
CA ARG A 64 20.99 11.95 -27.70
C ARG A 64 21.77 13.25 -27.72
N ARG A 65 21.20 14.35 -27.20
CA ARG A 65 21.88 15.64 -27.08
C ARG A 65 23.09 15.54 -26.16
N GLN A 66 22.91 14.94 -24.99
CA GLN A 66 24.00 14.74 -24.02
C GLN A 66 25.12 13.87 -24.61
N LEU A 67 24.78 12.80 -25.32
CA LEU A 67 25.76 11.94 -25.99
C LEU A 67 26.50 12.67 -27.10
N ALA A 68 25.79 13.41 -27.96
CA ALA A 68 26.40 14.18 -29.03
C ALA A 68 27.38 15.25 -28.49
N TYR A 69 26.97 15.96 -27.43
CA TYR A 69 27.82 16.94 -26.75
C TYR A 69 29.06 16.29 -26.14
N ALA A 70 28.89 15.19 -25.40
CA ALA A 70 30.00 14.48 -24.77
C ALA A 70 31.00 13.92 -25.80
N LEU A 71 30.51 13.34 -26.90
CA LEU A 71 31.37 12.83 -27.98
C LEU A 71 32.09 13.96 -28.72
N ALA A 72 31.43 15.10 -28.96
CA ALA A 72 32.06 16.26 -29.60
C ALA A 72 33.17 16.89 -28.74
N ALA A 73 33.13 16.68 -27.42
CA ALA A 73 34.16 17.12 -26.49
C ALA A 73 35.41 16.22 -26.45
N LEU A 74 35.34 14.99 -26.99
CA LEU A 74 36.49 14.06 -27.07
C LEU A 74 37.47 14.51 -28.17
N LYS A 75 38.41 15.37 -27.80
CA LYS A 75 39.44 15.94 -28.68
C LYS A 75 40.83 15.63 -28.13
N GLN A 76 41.76 15.23 -29.00
CA GLN A 76 43.19 15.18 -28.66
C GLN A 76 43.88 16.42 -29.23
N ALA A 77 44.63 17.13 -28.39
CA ALA A 77 45.19 18.44 -28.71
C ALA A 77 45.97 18.47 -30.04
N LYS A 78 45.55 19.39 -30.93
CA LYS A 78 46.25 19.95 -32.11
C LYS A 78 47.01 18.94 -32.99
N LEU A 79 46.32 18.37 -33.98
CA LEU A 79 46.96 18.12 -35.27
C LEU A 79 47.58 19.44 -35.76
N SER A 80 48.88 19.45 -36.03
CA SER A 80 49.60 20.62 -36.51
C SER A 80 48.99 21.10 -37.83
N THR A 81 48.50 22.33 -37.86
CA THR A 81 48.13 22.97 -39.13
C THR A 81 49.42 23.17 -39.92
N GLY A 82 49.69 22.26 -40.86
CA GLY A 82 50.80 22.41 -41.81
C GLY A 82 50.76 23.79 -42.48
N GLN A 83 51.92 24.37 -42.75
CA GLN A 83 52.05 25.66 -43.44
C GLN A 83 51.15 25.69 -44.68
N LYS A 84 50.38 26.78 -44.86
CA LYS A 84 49.60 26.99 -46.08
C LYS A 84 50.56 26.92 -47.28
N PRO A 85 50.36 25.97 -48.21
CA PRO A 85 51.26 25.82 -49.34
C PRO A 85 51.27 27.08 -50.21
N THR A 86 52.44 27.47 -50.71
CA THR A 86 52.64 28.64 -51.56
C THR A 86 51.96 28.44 -52.91
N SER A 87 51.10 29.38 -53.30
CA SER A 87 50.35 29.39 -54.56
C SER A 87 51.18 29.90 -55.74
N ASP A 88 52.45 29.50 -55.81
CA ASP A 88 53.30 29.77 -56.97
C ASP A 88 52.87 28.85 -58.13
N LYS A 89 52.81 29.40 -59.35
CA LYS A 89 52.33 28.67 -60.54
C LYS A 89 53.13 27.39 -60.82
N GLN A 90 54.42 27.37 -60.48
CA GLN A 90 55.30 26.23 -60.71
C GLN A 90 55.01 25.09 -59.73
N SER A 91 54.78 25.38 -58.44
CA SER A 91 54.34 24.39 -57.46
C SER A 91 52.93 23.86 -57.73
N ILE A 92 52.01 24.71 -58.22
CA ILE A 92 50.67 24.27 -58.65
C ILE A 92 50.76 23.32 -59.84
N ALA A 93 51.58 23.65 -60.86
CA ALA A 93 51.79 22.77 -62.01
C ALA A 93 52.50 21.46 -61.62
N ALA A 94 53.47 21.51 -60.71
CA ALA A 94 54.13 20.33 -60.17
C ALA A 94 53.15 19.45 -59.36
N GLY A 95 52.28 20.07 -58.56
CA GLY A 95 51.22 19.39 -57.80
C GLY A 95 50.18 18.75 -58.72
N GLN A 96 49.72 19.45 -59.76
CA GLN A 96 48.83 18.88 -60.79
C GLN A 96 49.49 17.69 -61.49
N LYS A 97 50.78 17.79 -61.83
CA LYS A 97 51.55 16.69 -62.40
C LYS A 97 51.65 15.49 -61.45
N LEU A 98 51.89 15.73 -60.16
CA LEU A 98 51.94 14.67 -59.14
C LEU A 98 50.59 14.00 -58.93
N ILE A 99 49.49 14.76 -58.83
CA ILE A 99 48.13 14.23 -58.66
C ILE A 99 47.71 13.42 -59.90
N ALA A 100 48.06 13.88 -61.10
CA ALA A 100 47.83 13.16 -62.34
C ALA A 100 48.66 11.86 -62.39
N GLN A 101 49.95 11.92 -62.03
CA GLN A 101 50.84 10.74 -61.98
C GLN A 101 50.40 9.71 -60.93
N ALA A 102 49.94 10.15 -59.76
CA ALA A 102 49.42 9.30 -58.69
C ALA A 102 48.00 8.78 -58.97
N ARG A 103 47.39 9.17 -60.10
CA ARG A 103 46.04 8.79 -60.52
C ARG A 103 44.97 9.05 -59.46
N CYS A 104 45.11 10.07 -58.63
CA CYS A 104 44.14 10.34 -57.55
C CYS A 104 42.72 10.55 -58.10
N ALA A 105 42.62 11.12 -59.32
CA ALA A 105 41.36 11.35 -60.02
C ALA A 105 40.64 10.04 -60.45
N ALA A 106 41.31 8.89 -60.40
CA ALA A 106 40.71 7.58 -60.70
C ALA A 106 39.59 7.23 -59.71
N CYS A 107 39.75 7.61 -58.44
CA CYS A 107 38.77 7.33 -57.38
C CYS A 107 38.11 8.61 -56.84
N HIS A 108 38.81 9.75 -56.83
CA HIS A 108 38.28 11.03 -56.34
C HIS A 108 37.91 11.96 -57.49
N THR A 109 36.82 12.72 -57.37
CA THR A 109 36.51 13.81 -58.31
C THR A 109 37.39 15.02 -57.95
N ILE A 110 38.29 15.41 -58.84
CA ILE A 110 39.23 16.52 -58.60
C ILE A 110 38.98 17.61 -59.65
N PRO A 111 38.60 18.84 -59.24
CA PRO A 111 38.34 19.93 -60.18
C PRO A 111 39.54 20.22 -61.09
N GLY A 112 39.30 20.30 -62.41
CA GLY A 112 40.33 20.61 -63.41
C GLY A 112 41.25 19.43 -63.81
N ILE A 113 41.02 18.23 -63.29
CA ILE A 113 41.71 17.00 -63.72
C ILE A 113 40.65 16.01 -64.22
N GLU A 114 40.72 15.64 -65.49
CA GLU A 114 39.78 14.66 -66.05
C GLU A 114 39.96 13.29 -65.37
N LYS A 115 38.83 12.64 -65.07
CA LYS A 115 38.82 11.29 -64.53
C LYS A 115 39.37 10.33 -65.59
N PRO A 116 40.50 9.65 -65.32
CA PRO A 116 41.08 8.77 -66.33
C PRO A 116 40.13 7.61 -66.63
N ASN A 117 40.00 7.25 -67.91
CA ASN A 117 39.21 6.10 -68.33
C ASN A 117 39.89 4.82 -67.83
N LEU A 118 39.29 4.15 -66.84
CA LEU A 118 39.84 2.94 -66.22
C LEU A 118 39.34 1.73 -67.00
N GLN A 119 40.21 1.09 -67.80
CA GLN A 119 39.96 -0.30 -68.21
C GLN A 119 40.20 -1.20 -66.98
N ILE A 120 39.12 -1.62 -66.34
CA ILE A 120 39.16 -2.59 -65.23
C ILE A 120 39.26 -3.98 -65.85
N SER A 121 40.30 -4.75 -65.52
CA SER A 121 40.43 -6.13 -65.97
C SER A 121 39.31 -7.00 -65.39
N ASP A 122 38.68 -7.81 -66.23
CA ASP A 122 37.68 -8.79 -65.83
C ASP A 122 38.36 -9.96 -65.09
N LEU A 123 38.30 -9.92 -63.76
CA LEU A 123 38.89 -10.93 -62.88
C LEU A 123 38.06 -12.22 -62.80
N THR A 124 36.96 -12.33 -63.55
CA THR A 124 36.23 -13.61 -63.70
C THR A 124 36.88 -14.52 -64.73
N LYS A 125 37.85 -14.02 -65.50
CA LYS A 125 38.62 -14.78 -66.49
C LYS A 125 40.01 -15.13 -65.96
N PRO A 126 40.58 -16.29 -66.36
CA PRO A 126 41.92 -16.69 -65.94
C PRO A 126 42.96 -15.65 -66.34
N VAL A 127 43.72 -15.16 -65.36
CA VAL A 127 44.89 -14.29 -65.61
C VAL A 127 46.01 -15.11 -66.21
N THR A 128 46.37 -14.83 -67.46
CA THR A 128 47.37 -15.59 -68.23
C THR A 128 48.82 -15.22 -67.92
N ASN A 129 49.08 -14.00 -67.44
CA ASN A 129 50.42 -13.56 -67.00
C ASN A 129 50.33 -12.62 -65.79
N TRP A 130 50.63 -13.15 -64.60
CA TRP A 130 50.57 -12.40 -63.35
C TRP A 130 51.58 -11.26 -63.25
N ASN A 131 52.71 -11.33 -63.97
CA ASN A 131 53.73 -10.27 -63.97
C ASN A 131 53.26 -9.00 -64.69
N ASN A 132 52.22 -9.12 -65.52
CA ASN A 132 51.56 -7.99 -66.18
C ASN A 132 50.23 -7.60 -65.49
N SER A 133 49.95 -8.14 -64.30
CA SER A 133 48.73 -7.84 -63.52
C SER A 133 49.00 -6.85 -62.38
N CYS A 134 47.96 -6.39 -61.70
CA CYS A 134 48.09 -5.53 -60.51
C CYS A 134 48.77 -6.21 -59.30
N LEU A 135 49.05 -7.53 -59.37
CA LEU A 135 49.78 -8.29 -58.36
C LEU A 135 51.30 -8.37 -58.63
N ALA A 136 51.82 -7.77 -59.71
CA ALA A 136 53.26 -7.74 -59.92
C ALA A 136 53.98 -6.96 -58.80
N GLU A 137 55.29 -7.20 -58.66
CA GLU A 137 56.08 -6.59 -57.59
C GLU A 137 56.29 -5.08 -57.77
N THR A 138 56.44 -4.64 -59.01
CA THR A 138 56.71 -3.24 -59.37
C THR A 138 55.58 -2.66 -60.21
N PRO A 139 55.27 -1.36 -60.01
CA PRO A 139 54.26 -0.68 -60.81
C PRO A 139 54.79 -0.44 -62.23
N ASP A 140 53.91 -0.46 -63.23
CA ASP A 140 54.23 0.00 -64.58
C ASP A 140 53.61 1.39 -64.79
N LEU A 141 54.45 2.41 -64.66
CA LEU A 141 54.02 3.81 -64.76
C LEU A 141 53.69 4.24 -66.20
N LYS A 142 54.22 3.55 -67.23
CA LYS A 142 53.88 3.86 -68.63
C LYS A 142 52.50 3.34 -69.00
N GLN A 143 52.14 2.16 -68.50
CA GLN A 143 50.81 1.56 -68.74
C GLN A 143 49.78 1.92 -67.65
N GLY A 144 50.20 2.69 -66.63
CA GLY A 144 49.33 3.11 -65.54
C GLY A 144 48.87 1.97 -64.63
N ARG A 145 49.63 0.88 -64.54
CA ARG A 145 49.34 -0.32 -63.73
C ARG A 145 49.91 -0.17 -62.31
N PRO A 146 49.07 -0.23 -61.25
CA PRO A 146 49.55 -0.16 -59.88
C PRO A 146 50.21 -1.47 -59.43
N ALA A 147 51.05 -1.40 -58.40
CA ALA A 147 51.55 -2.57 -57.67
C ALA A 147 51.30 -2.37 -56.17
N TYR A 148 50.73 -3.38 -55.52
CA TYR A 148 50.36 -3.33 -54.10
C TYR A 148 51.44 -4.01 -53.24
N ARG A 149 52.19 -3.23 -52.48
CA ARG A 149 53.38 -3.73 -51.76
C ARG A 149 53.07 -4.65 -50.57
N THR A 150 51.93 -4.47 -49.93
CA THR A 150 51.55 -5.15 -48.67
C THR A 150 50.54 -6.28 -48.84
N ILE A 151 50.22 -6.65 -50.08
CA ILE A 151 49.23 -7.70 -50.35
C ILE A 151 49.86 -9.09 -50.26
N ASP A 152 49.16 -10.03 -49.61
CA ASP A 152 49.49 -11.45 -49.69
C ASP A 152 49.10 -11.96 -51.09
N ARG A 153 50.10 -12.01 -51.97
CA ARG A 153 49.89 -12.33 -53.39
C ARG A 153 49.47 -13.77 -53.57
N ASP A 154 49.92 -14.67 -52.72
CA ASP A 154 49.68 -16.11 -52.88
C ASP A 154 48.26 -16.45 -52.44
N ALA A 155 47.78 -15.87 -51.34
CA ALA A 155 46.39 -16.01 -50.93
C ALA A 155 45.40 -15.45 -51.97
N VAL A 156 45.70 -14.28 -52.55
CA VAL A 156 44.83 -13.65 -53.56
C VAL A 156 44.85 -14.44 -54.88
N LYS A 157 46.02 -14.91 -55.32
CA LYS A 157 46.11 -15.79 -56.50
C LYS A 157 45.35 -17.09 -56.28
N ALA A 158 45.47 -17.72 -55.10
CA ALA A 158 44.77 -18.96 -54.77
C ALA A 158 43.25 -18.78 -54.77
N TYR A 159 42.75 -17.69 -54.17
CA TYR A 159 41.33 -17.36 -54.16
C TYR A 159 40.80 -17.11 -55.58
N LEU A 160 41.48 -16.28 -56.38
CA LEU A 160 41.07 -16.00 -57.75
C LEU A 160 41.09 -17.27 -58.61
N ALA A 161 42.13 -18.09 -58.48
CA ALA A 161 42.24 -19.38 -59.16
C ALA A 161 41.08 -20.34 -58.81
N ALA A 162 40.66 -20.38 -57.55
CA ALA A 162 39.53 -21.20 -57.12
C ALA A 162 38.17 -20.64 -57.59
N SER A 163 38.05 -19.32 -57.73
CA SER A 163 36.81 -18.63 -58.11
C SER A 163 36.45 -18.70 -59.60
N TYR A 164 37.35 -19.19 -60.46
CA TYR A 164 37.09 -19.32 -61.90
C TYR A 164 36.09 -20.44 -62.26
N ASN A 165 35.71 -21.29 -61.30
CA ASN A 165 34.60 -22.24 -61.43
C ASN A 165 33.37 -21.75 -60.64
N SER A 166 32.15 -22.05 -61.10
CA SER A 166 30.89 -21.59 -60.49
C SER A 166 30.88 -21.83 -58.98
N PRO A 167 30.72 -20.79 -58.13
CA PRO A 167 30.61 -20.97 -56.69
C PRO A 167 29.35 -21.78 -56.34
N SER A 168 29.43 -22.69 -55.38
CA SER A 168 28.25 -23.34 -54.80
C SER A 168 27.30 -22.28 -54.20
N PRO A 169 25.97 -22.49 -54.25
CA PRO A 169 25.02 -21.57 -53.64
C PRO A 169 25.24 -21.44 -52.13
N GLU A 170 25.00 -20.24 -51.59
CA GLU A 170 25.19 -19.90 -50.16
C GLU A 170 24.28 -20.76 -49.27
N ASN A 171 24.85 -21.43 -48.27
CA ASN A 171 24.10 -22.18 -47.26
C ASN A 171 23.37 -21.21 -46.30
N GLU A 172 22.04 -21.31 -46.23
CA GLU A 172 21.21 -20.43 -45.41
C GLU A 172 21.54 -20.51 -43.90
N PHE A 173 21.94 -21.67 -43.41
CA PHE A 173 22.39 -21.85 -42.02
C PHE A 173 23.67 -21.04 -41.72
N ASP A 174 24.65 -21.12 -42.62
CA ASP A 174 25.90 -20.36 -42.49
C ASP A 174 25.66 -18.87 -42.68
N ARG A 175 24.78 -18.48 -43.61
CA ARG A 175 24.35 -17.08 -43.75
C ARG A 175 23.78 -16.54 -42.45
N GLY A 176 22.91 -17.29 -41.77
CA GLY A 176 22.37 -16.89 -40.47
C GLY A 176 23.43 -16.69 -39.39
N ARG A 177 24.42 -17.60 -39.32
CA ARG A 177 25.59 -17.48 -38.44
C ARG A 177 26.41 -16.23 -38.78
N TYR A 178 26.69 -15.98 -40.06
CA TYR A 178 27.42 -14.78 -40.49
C TYR A 178 26.67 -13.49 -40.19
N VAL A 179 25.35 -13.46 -40.35
CA VAL A 179 24.54 -12.28 -39.98
C VAL A 179 24.67 -12.00 -38.49
N LEU A 180 24.63 -13.03 -37.62
CA LEU A 180 24.82 -12.87 -36.18
C LEU A 180 26.20 -12.26 -35.83
N GLU A 181 27.26 -12.73 -36.49
CA GLU A 181 28.64 -12.24 -36.32
C GLU A 181 28.82 -10.82 -36.87
N GLN A 182 28.38 -10.56 -38.11
CA GLN A 182 28.51 -9.27 -38.80
C GLN A 182 27.70 -8.15 -38.13
N ARG A 183 26.59 -8.49 -37.48
CA ARG A 183 25.78 -7.56 -36.66
C ARG A 183 26.30 -7.45 -35.23
N ASN A 184 27.41 -8.11 -34.90
CA ASN A 184 28.13 -8.00 -33.63
C ASN A 184 27.31 -8.44 -32.41
N CYS A 185 26.33 -9.33 -32.60
CA CYS A 185 25.38 -9.73 -31.55
C CYS A 185 26.08 -10.47 -30.39
N ILE A 186 27.02 -11.37 -30.70
CA ILE A 186 27.75 -12.22 -29.73
C ILE A 186 28.80 -11.48 -28.88
N TYR A 187 29.03 -10.19 -29.17
CA TYR A 187 29.93 -9.34 -28.38
C TYR A 187 29.17 -8.54 -27.32
N CYS A 188 27.86 -8.35 -27.50
CA CYS A 188 27.00 -7.87 -26.42
C CYS A 188 26.49 -9.06 -25.60
N HIS A 189 26.00 -10.09 -26.28
CA HIS A 189 25.33 -11.24 -25.67
C HIS A 189 26.24 -12.46 -25.58
N GLU A 190 26.19 -13.16 -24.46
CA GLU A 190 26.81 -14.48 -24.34
C GLU A 190 26.15 -15.49 -25.30
N ARG A 191 26.97 -16.30 -26.00
CA ARG A 191 26.50 -17.44 -26.80
C ARG A 191 27.60 -18.50 -26.91
N ASP A 192 27.27 -19.74 -26.54
CA ASP A 192 28.17 -20.89 -26.56
C ASP A 192 29.45 -20.64 -25.75
N ARG A 193 30.60 -20.42 -26.41
CA ARG A 193 31.88 -20.09 -25.75
C ARG A 193 32.19 -18.59 -25.72
N HIS A 194 31.33 -17.75 -26.29
CA HIS A 194 31.51 -16.30 -26.30
C HIS A 194 30.82 -15.70 -25.07
N GLU A 195 31.57 -14.99 -24.23
CA GLU A 195 31.06 -14.43 -22.96
C GLU A 195 30.41 -13.03 -23.12
N GLY A 196 30.39 -12.46 -24.33
CA GLY A 196 29.79 -11.16 -24.62
C GLY A 196 30.39 -10.02 -23.76
N ILE A 197 29.54 -9.06 -23.35
CA ILE A 197 29.99 -7.90 -22.57
C ILE A 197 30.37 -8.25 -21.12
N THR A 198 30.03 -9.46 -20.65
CA THR A 198 30.29 -9.91 -19.27
C THR A 198 31.78 -9.83 -18.92
N GLN A 199 32.67 -10.07 -19.88
CA GLN A 199 34.13 -9.95 -19.73
C GLN A 199 34.61 -8.56 -19.30
N ILE A 200 33.91 -7.52 -19.76
CA ILE A 200 34.32 -6.12 -19.56
C ILE A 200 33.37 -5.36 -18.63
N ALA A 201 32.17 -5.88 -18.35
CA ALA A 201 31.16 -5.22 -17.51
C ALA A 201 31.68 -4.90 -16.10
N GLY A 202 32.37 -5.85 -15.45
CA GLY A 202 32.98 -5.63 -14.13
C GLY A 202 34.12 -4.61 -14.15
N GLN A 203 34.87 -4.53 -15.27
CA GLN A 203 35.89 -3.50 -15.45
C GLN A 203 35.25 -2.12 -15.66
N MET A 204 34.22 -2.04 -16.51
CA MET A 204 33.44 -0.82 -16.74
C MET A 204 32.82 -0.27 -15.45
N ALA A 205 32.27 -1.13 -14.59
CA ALA A 205 31.71 -0.76 -13.30
C ALA A 205 32.75 -0.21 -12.31
N LYS A 206 34.03 -0.62 -12.43
CA LYS A 206 35.14 -0.08 -11.64
C LYS A 206 35.64 1.27 -12.17
N PHE A 207 35.51 1.52 -13.46
CA PHE A 207 36.00 2.74 -14.11
C PHE A 207 35.03 3.93 -13.98
N ASP A 208 33.74 3.69 -13.78
CA ASP A 208 32.72 4.73 -13.63
C ASP A 208 32.06 4.62 -12.24
N PRO A 209 32.27 5.59 -11.32
CA PRO A 209 31.63 5.59 -10.01
C PRO A 209 30.10 5.46 -10.07
N ALA A 210 29.46 5.93 -11.14
CA ALA A 210 28.01 5.82 -11.32
C ALA A 210 27.52 4.40 -11.64
N LEU A 211 28.43 3.47 -11.93
CA LEU A 211 28.19 2.05 -12.24
C LEU A 211 28.71 1.10 -11.15
N ALA A 212 29.29 1.61 -10.06
CA ALA A 212 29.77 0.80 -8.96
C ALA A 212 28.65 -0.07 -8.37
N GLY A 213 28.91 -1.39 -8.23
CA GLY A 213 27.94 -2.37 -7.74
C GLY A 213 26.74 -2.64 -8.67
N GLN A 214 26.81 -2.25 -9.94
CA GLN A 214 25.71 -2.36 -10.92
C GLN A 214 26.13 -3.07 -12.22
N SER A 215 27.13 -3.95 -12.17
CA SER A 215 27.61 -4.73 -13.31
C SER A 215 26.48 -5.50 -14.00
N GLU A 216 25.54 -6.03 -13.23
CA GLU A 216 24.44 -6.87 -13.70
C GLU A 216 23.44 -6.07 -14.55
N ALA A 217 23.32 -4.76 -14.32
CA ALA A 217 22.49 -3.89 -15.18
C ALA A 217 23.09 -3.63 -16.56
N MET A 218 24.36 -3.99 -16.78
CA MET A 218 25.07 -3.81 -18.03
C MET A 218 25.15 -5.08 -18.89
N ILE A 219 24.76 -6.23 -18.33
CA ILE A 219 24.86 -7.54 -19.00
C ILE A 219 23.50 -7.87 -19.64
N PRO A 220 23.40 -7.96 -20.99
CA PRO A 220 22.17 -8.35 -21.64
C PRO A 220 21.95 -9.87 -21.54
N PRO A 221 20.74 -10.38 -21.82
CA PRO A 221 20.44 -11.81 -21.72
C PRO A 221 21.28 -12.65 -22.68
N ALA A 222 21.73 -13.83 -22.25
CA ALA A 222 22.41 -14.78 -23.14
C ALA A 222 21.53 -15.19 -24.35
N LEU A 223 22.17 -15.36 -25.50
CA LEU A 223 21.61 -15.93 -26.72
C LEU A 223 21.78 -17.45 -26.80
N THR A 224 22.49 -18.06 -25.85
CA THR A 224 22.55 -19.52 -25.71
C THR A 224 21.13 -20.10 -25.58
N ALA A 225 20.81 -21.10 -26.40
CA ALA A 225 19.51 -21.77 -26.47
C ALA A 225 18.30 -20.86 -26.77
N VAL A 226 18.51 -19.65 -27.30
CA VAL A 226 17.43 -18.67 -27.53
C VAL A 226 16.38 -19.17 -28.53
N GLY A 227 16.79 -19.97 -29.52
CA GLY A 227 15.88 -20.56 -30.51
C GLY A 227 14.97 -21.67 -29.96
N ASP A 228 15.36 -22.31 -28.86
CA ASP A 228 14.52 -23.25 -28.12
C ASP A 228 13.65 -22.54 -27.08
N LYS A 229 14.19 -21.50 -26.45
CA LYS A 229 13.55 -20.70 -25.40
C LYS A 229 12.35 -19.90 -25.89
N LEU A 230 12.51 -19.17 -26.98
CA LEU A 230 11.51 -18.23 -27.47
C LEU A 230 10.61 -18.85 -28.56
N LYS A 231 9.36 -18.38 -28.61
CA LYS A 231 8.48 -18.59 -29.76
C LYS A 231 9.00 -17.81 -30.97
N HIS A 232 8.71 -18.29 -32.17
CA HIS A 232 9.27 -17.75 -33.41
C HIS A 232 8.96 -16.26 -33.57
N GLU A 233 7.72 -15.84 -33.31
CA GLU A 233 7.27 -14.46 -33.45
C GLU A 233 7.97 -13.53 -32.45
N ALA A 234 8.10 -13.98 -31.20
CA ALA A 234 8.80 -13.24 -30.16
C ALA A 234 10.31 -13.13 -30.43
N LEU A 235 10.91 -14.18 -31.00
CA LEU A 235 12.31 -14.16 -31.43
C LEU A 235 12.49 -13.22 -32.62
N ALA A 236 11.59 -13.23 -33.60
CA ALA A 236 11.60 -12.34 -34.76
C ALA A 236 11.47 -10.86 -34.38
N GLU A 237 10.59 -10.54 -33.43
CA GLU A 237 10.49 -9.19 -32.85
C GLU A 237 11.76 -8.82 -32.09
N ALA A 238 12.37 -9.77 -31.38
CA ALA A 238 13.60 -9.52 -30.64
C ALA A 238 14.81 -9.23 -31.55
N VAL A 239 15.11 -10.08 -32.53
CA VAL A 239 16.29 -9.92 -33.42
C VAL A 239 16.22 -8.67 -34.31
N SER A 240 15.01 -8.16 -34.55
CA SER A 240 14.80 -6.91 -35.27
C SER A 240 14.97 -5.66 -34.39
N GLY A 241 15.00 -5.80 -33.06
CA GLY A 241 15.05 -4.66 -32.13
C GLY A 241 13.79 -3.78 -32.19
N GLN A 242 12.65 -4.36 -32.58
CA GLN A 242 11.37 -3.67 -32.75
C GLN A 242 10.39 -3.93 -31.59
N GLN A 243 10.87 -4.36 -30.44
CA GLN A 243 10.00 -4.69 -29.30
C GLN A 243 9.15 -3.48 -28.90
N LYS A 244 7.83 -3.68 -28.80
CA LYS A 244 6.89 -2.61 -28.38
C LYS A 244 7.10 -2.19 -26.93
N THR A 245 7.44 -3.13 -26.06
CA THR A 245 7.61 -2.93 -24.62
C THR A 245 9.00 -3.37 -24.15
N LEU A 246 9.64 -2.56 -23.30
CA LEU A 246 10.91 -2.89 -22.66
C LEU A 246 10.69 -3.97 -21.60
N ARG A 247 11.18 -5.19 -21.86
CA ARG A 247 11.00 -6.34 -20.97
C ARG A 247 11.79 -6.26 -19.65
N MET A 248 12.96 -5.65 -19.69
CA MET A 248 13.85 -5.51 -18.52
C MET A 248 14.23 -4.04 -18.38
N PRO A 249 13.31 -3.19 -17.88
CA PRO A 249 13.51 -1.74 -17.84
C PRO A 249 14.66 -1.30 -16.93
N TRP A 250 15.13 -2.17 -16.03
CA TRP A 250 16.26 -1.93 -15.15
C TRP A 250 17.64 -2.12 -15.83
N LEU A 251 17.69 -2.73 -17.02
CA LEU A 251 18.94 -2.82 -17.78
C LEU A 251 19.32 -1.44 -18.30
N ARG A 252 20.55 -1.02 -18.00
CA ARG A 252 21.16 0.22 -18.48
C ARG A 252 21.63 0.05 -19.93
N VAL A 253 22.21 -1.11 -20.26
CA VAL A 253 22.56 -1.46 -21.65
C VAL A 253 21.30 -1.53 -22.52
N ARG A 254 21.35 -0.94 -23.73
CA ARG A 254 20.21 -0.87 -24.65
C ARG A 254 20.41 -1.82 -25.82
N MET A 255 19.42 -2.69 -26.07
CA MET A 255 19.39 -3.51 -27.28
C MET A 255 19.21 -2.60 -28.50
N PRO A 256 20.18 -2.60 -29.45
CA PRO A 256 20.08 -1.75 -30.61
C PRO A 256 19.20 -2.37 -31.69
N ARG A 257 18.67 -1.54 -32.58
CA ARG A 257 17.90 -1.96 -33.74
C ARG A 257 18.84 -2.13 -34.93
N PHE A 258 18.84 -3.32 -35.50
CA PHE A 258 19.61 -3.66 -36.70
C PHE A 258 18.70 -3.64 -37.92
N GLU A 259 19.21 -3.11 -39.03
CA GLU A 259 18.57 -3.27 -40.33
C GLU A 259 19.03 -4.60 -40.94
N HIS A 260 18.08 -5.50 -41.13
CA HIS A 260 18.28 -6.77 -41.81
C HIS A 260 17.51 -6.75 -43.13
N THR A 261 18.07 -7.35 -44.17
CA THR A 261 17.23 -7.74 -45.31
C THR A 261 16.28 -8.86 -44.86
N GLU A 262 15.16 -9.05 -45.54
CA GLU A 262 14.25 -10.15 -45.19
C GLU A 262 14.96 -11.51 -45.26
N ALA A 263 15.83 -11.72 -46.25
CA ALA A 263 16.64 -12.92 -46.37
C ALA A 263 17.59 -13.11 -45.18
N ASP A 264 18.27 -12.05 -44.73
CA ASP A 264 19.18 -12.13 -43.58
C ASP A 264 18.44 -12.40 -42.27
N LYS A 265 17.25 -11.79 -42.12
CA LYS A 265 16.39 -12.02 -40.96
C LYS A 265 15.90 -13.46 -40.91
N GLN A 266 15.45 -14.02 -42.02
CA GLN A 266 15.00 -15.42 -42.09
C GLN A 266 16.16 -16.38 -41.85
N ALA A 267 17.31 -16.16 -42.49
CA ALA A 267 18.51 -16.96 -42.27
C ALA A 267 18.97 -16.93 -40.80
N LEU A 268 18.98 -15.75 -40.17
CA LEU A 268 19.32 -15.59 -38.75
C LEU A 268 18.35 -16.34 -37.83
N LEU A 269 17.04 -16.22 -38.07
CA LEU A 269 16.02 -16.95 -37.30
C LEU A 269 16.13 -18.46 -37.51
N GLY A 270 16.34 -18.88 -38.76
CA GLY A 270 16.55 -20.27 -39.14
C GLY A 270 17.76 -20.86 -38.44
N TYR A 271 18.90 -20.16 -38.43
CA TYR A 271 20.10 -20.58 -37.71
C TYR A 271 19.84 -20.70 -36.20
N LEU A 272 19.30 -19.67 -35.54
CA LEU A 272 19.06 -19.69 -34.09
C LEU A 272 18.09 -20.81 -33.70
N VAL A 273 17.00 -21.01 -34.47
CA VAL A 273 16.04 -22.08 -34.19
C VAL A 273 16.65 -23.44 -34.48
N SER A 274 17.18 -23.70 -35.67
CA SER A 274 17.70 -25.03 -36.04
C SER A 274 18.89 -25.46 -35.18
N HIS A 275 19.75 -24.53 -34.75
CA HIS A 275 20.87 -24.83 -33.87
C HIS A 275 20.43 -25.13 -32.43
N ASP A 276 19.45 -24.39 -31.91
CA ASP A 276 19.12 -24.44 -30.48
C ASP A 276 17.96 -25.39 -30.17
N ARG A 277 17.01 -25.55 -31.09
CA ARG A 277 15.70 -26.18 -30.87
C ARG A 277 15.84 -27.65 -30.52
N VAL A 278 15.32 -28.04 -29.36
CA VAL A 278 15.04 -29.44 -29.08
C VAL A 278 13.78 -29.84 -29.86
N PRO A 279 13.84 -30.87 -30.72
CA PRO A 279 12.68 -31.35 -31.48
C PRO A 279 11.52 -31.72 -30.55
N ASP A 280 10.29 -31.51 -31.01
CA ASP A 280 9.11 -31.78 -30.20
C ASP A 280 8.98 -33.30 -29.90
N ASP A 281 9.49 -34.17 -30.77
CA ASP A 281 9.57 -35.63 -30.60
C ASP A 281 10.88 -36.11 -29.94
N GLY A 282 11.76 -35.19 -29.51
CA GLY A 282 13.02 -35.55 -28.86
C GLY A 282 12.83 -36.31 -27.53
N PRO A 283 13.86 -37.03 -27.04
CA PRO A 283 13.77 -37.82 -25.81
C PRO A 283 13.44 -36.92 -24.60
N ARG A 284 12.25 -37.13 -24.01
CA ARG A 284 11.75 -36.43 -22.81
C ARG A 284 11.84 -37.34 -21.59
N GLN A 285 11.99 -36.75 -20.40
CA GLN A 285 11.78 -37.51 -19.17
C GLN A 285 10.30 -37.94 -19.08
N PRO A 286 9.99 -39.21 -18.75
CA PRO A 286 8.61 -39.66 -18.56
C PRO A 286 7.89 -38.82 -17.48
N GLY A 287 6.66 -38.40 -17.75
CA GLY A 287 5.84 -37.60 -16.81
C GLY A 287 6.16 -36.10 -16.74
N PHE A 288 7.13 -35.62 -17.53
CA PHE A 288 7.60 -34.23 -17.49
C PHE A 288 6.63 -33.20 -18.10
N MET A 289 5.80 -33.64 -19.04
CA MET A 289 4.72 -32.83 -19.61
C MET A 289 3.40 -33.51 -19.32
N VAL A 290 2.57 -32.83 -18.53
CA VAL A 290 1.20 -33.26 -18.27
C VAL A 290 0.28 -32.52 -19.26
N GLU A 291 -0.55 -33.26 -19.98
CA GLU A 291 -1.66 -32.69 -20.74
C GLU A 291 -2.86 -32.57 -19.81
N SER A 292 -3.12 -31.35 -19.36
CA SER A 292 -4.30 -31.06 -18.55
C SER A 292 -5.54 -30.97 -19.42
N LEU A 293 -6.61 -31.64 -18.99
CA LEU A 293 -7.90 -31.59 -19.66
C LEU A 293 -8.55 -30.23 -19.42
N GLU A 294 -9.28 -29.70 -20.40
CA GLU A 294 -9.95 -28.39 -20.29
C GLU A 294 -10.91 -28.33 -19.07
N LYS A 295 -11.52 -29.47 -18.71
CA LYS A 295 -12.37 -29.61 -17.51
C LYS A 295 -11.64 -29.30 -16.19
N ASP A 296 -10.31 -29.48 -16.15
CA ASP A 296 -9.49 -29.23 -14.95
C ASP A 296 -8.92 -27.80 -14.92
N ARG A 297 -9.14 -27.01 -15.99
CA ARG A 297 -8.52 -25.69 -16.17
C ARG A 297 -8.77 -24.75 -15.00
N ALA A 298 -10.01 -24.64 -14.54
CA ALA A 298 -10.37 -23.74 -13.44
C ALA A 298 -9.70 -24.15 -12.10
N GLN A 299 -9.61 -25.46 -11.84
CA GLN A 299 -8.91 -25.99 -10.67
C GLN A 299 -7.40 -25.70 -10.74
N LEU A 300 -6.81 -25.86 -11.93
CA LEU A 300 -5.38 -25.57 -12.17
C LEU A 300 -5.09 -24.07 -12.09
N LEU A 301 -6.02 -23.21 -12.50
CA LEU A 301 -5.88 -21.76 -12.37
C LEU A 301 -5.77 -21.35 -10.90
N ILE A 302 -6.65 -21.86 -10.04
CA ILE A 302 -6.63 -21.59 -8.59
C ILE A 302 -5.36 -22.14 -7.97
N ALA A 303 -5.00 -23.40 -8.28
CA ALA A 303 -3.76 -23.99 -7.79
C ALA A 303 -2.53 -23.17 -8.22
N GLY A 304 -2.48 -22.74 -9.49
CA GLY A 304 -1.41 -21.90 -10.02
C GLY A 304 -1.28 -20.58 -9.28
N GLN A 305 -2.39 -19.91 -8.98
CA GLN A 305 -2.40 -18.69 -8.16
C GLN A 305 -1.81 -18.97 -6.78
N THR A 306 -2.35 -19.95 -6.07
CA THR A 306 -1.86 -20.35 -4.73
C THR A 306 -0.35 -20.67 -4.72
N ILE A 307 0.13 -21.45 -5.70
CA ILE A 307 1.53 -21.88 -5.79
C ILE A 307 2.47 -20.72 -6.13
N THR A 308 2.05 -19.76 -6.97
CA THR A 308 2.88 -18.59 -7.28
C THR A 308 2.98 -17.58 -6.14
N GLY A 309 2.02 -17.62 -5.20
CA GLY A 309 1.94 -16.74 -4.04
C GLY A 309 2.88 -17.12 -2.89
N ALA A 310 2.77 -16.37 -1.79
CA ALA A 310 3.63 -16.55 -0.60
C ALA A 310 3.48 -17.92 0.07
N LYS A 311 2.35 -18.61 -0.14
CA LYS A 311 2.10 -19.97 0.38
C LYS A 311 2.82 -21.08 -0.40
N GLY A 312 3.24 -20.81 -1.63
CA GLY A 312 3.90 -21.78 -2.51
C GLY A 312 5.38 -21.45 -2.74
N PHE A 313 5.76 -21.30 -4.01
CA PHE A 313 7.14 -20.98 -4.41
C PHE A 313 7.48 -19.49 -4.30
N SER A 314 6.52 -18.64 -3.93
CA SER A 314 6.71 -17.20 -3.73
C SER A 314 7.36 -16.50 -4.93
N CYS A 315 6.89 -16.81 -6.13
CA CYS A 315 7.36 -16.19 -7.38
C CYS A 315 7.25 -14.65 -7.31
N ILE A 316 6.24 -14.16 -6.59
CA ILE A 316 5.97 -12.74 -6.35
C ILE A 316 7.01 -12.03 -5.47
N SER A 317 7.98 -12.74 -4.89
CA SER A 317 9.09 -12.11 -4.15
C SER A 317 10.17 -11.55 -5.07
N CYS A 318 10.34 -12.13 -6.27
CA CYS A 318 11.41 -11.76 -7.19
C CYS A 318 10.89 -11.26 -8.56
N HIS A 319 9.71 -11.72 -8.99
CA HIS A 319 9.16 -11.41 -10.31
C HIS A 319 8.03 -10.37 -10.27
N GLU A 320 7.99 -9.52 -11.28
CA GLU A 320 6.80 -8.74 -11.61
C GLU A 320 5.67 -9.65 -12.12
N LEU A 321 4.41 -9.27 -11.87
CA LEU A 321 3.22 -9.95 -12.40
C LEU A 321 2.17 -8.90 -12.77
N GLY A 322 2.05 -8.59 -14.08
CA GLY A 322 1.20 -7.49 -14.51
C GLY A 322 1.64 -6.17 -13.88
N ASP A 323 0.75 -5.53 -13.12
CA ASP A 323 1.03 -4.27 -12.39
C ASP A 323 1.71 -4.49 -11.04
N TYR A 324 1.71 -5.71 -10.51
CA TYR A 324 2.39 -6.02 -9.26
C TYR A 324 3.91 -6.01 -9.46
N LYS A 325 4.60 -5.26 -8.59
CA LYS A 325 6.07 -5.15 -8.54
C LYS A 325 6.56 -5.49 -7.14
N PRO A 326 7.52 -6.41 -7.00
CA PRO A 326 8.07 -6.75 -5.69
C PRO A 326 8.89 -5.59 -5.09
N ARG A 327 8.78 -5.37 -3.78
CA ARG A 327 9.56 -4.36 -3.04
C ARG A 327 10.93 -4.93 -2.63
N ASN A 328 11.95 -4.08 -2.58
CA ASN A 328 13.29 -4.39 -2.03
C ASN A 328 14.03 -5.58 -2.68
N VAL A 329 13.81 -5.85 -3.96
CA VAL A 329 14.54 -6.93 -4.68
C VAL A 329 15.89 -6.42 -5.16
N ALA A 330 16.95 -7.12 -4.76
CA ALA A 330 18.31 -6.88 -5.24
C ALA A 330 18.38 -6.99 -6.76
N LEU A 331 19.20 -6.15 -7.40
CA LEU A 331 19.24 -6.04 -8.86
C LEU A 331 19.55 -7.38 -9.55
N GLY A 332 20.46 -8.17 -8.97
CA GLY A 332 20.87 -9.49 -9.47
C GLY A 332 19.83 -10.60 -9.30
N THR A 333 18.83 -10.44 -8.41
CA THR A 333 17.76 -11.42 -8.17
C THR A 333 16.42 -11.00 -8.78
N ARG A 334 16.38 -9.86 -9.49
CA ARG A 334 15.17 -9.30 -10.07
C ARG A 334 14.72 -10.07 -11.32
N GLY A 335 13.57 -10.71 -11.23
CA GLY A 335 12.95 -11.48 -12.31
C GLY A 335 12.11 -10.62 -13.26
N SER A 336 12.00 -11.05 -14.53
CA SER A 336 11.08 -10.43 -15.51
C SER A 336 9.62 -10.69 -15.18
N ASN A 337 8.74 -9.81 -15.66
CA ASN A 337 7.30 -10.01 -15.61
C ASN A 337 6.94 -11.41 -16.13
N LEU A 338 6.23 -12.23 -15.34
CA LEU A 338 5.87 -13.60 -15.72
C LEU A 338 4.47 -13.71 -16.34
N LEU A 339 3.64 -12.67 -16.28
CA LEU A 339 2.30 -12.74 -16.86
C LEU A 339 2.37 -12.85 -18.40
N MET A 340 1.48 -13.65 -18.97
CA MET A 340 1.42 -14.01 -20.39
C MET A 340 2.76 -14.53 -20.94
N LEU A 341 3.51 -15.30 -20.15
CA LEU A 341 4.83 -15.85 -20.51
C LEU A 341 4.86 -16.63 -21.83
N GLY A 342 3.82 -17.41 -22.07
CA GLY A 342 3.56 -18.21 -23.26
C GLY A 342 3.31 -17.40 -24.54
N LYS A 343 3.15 -16.06 -24.48
CA LYS A 343 3.25 -15.23 -25.70
C LYS A 343 4.67 -15.17 -26.26
N ARG A 344 5.68 -15.46 -25.43
CA ARG A 344 7.10 -15.29 -25.78
C ARG A 344 7.96 -16.53 -25.56
N MET A 345 7.69 -17.32 -24.53
CA MET A 345 8.49 -18.49 -24.16
C MET A 345 7.77 -19.79 -24.57
N ARG A 346 8.53 -20.84 -24.84
CA ARG A 346 8.01 -22.19 -25.06
C ARG A 346 7.80 -22.92 -23.73
N LYS A 347 6.71 -23.69 -23.62
CA LYS A 347 6.35 -24.43 -22.39
C LYS A 347 7.43 -25.45 -22.06
N GLU A 348 7.93 -26.13 -23.07
CA GLU A 348 8.96 -27.16 -22.98
C GLU A 348 10.24 -26.61 -22.36
N TYR A 349 10.68 -25.42 -22.83
CA TYR A 349 11.83 -24.74 -22.25
C TYR A 349 11.56 -24.30 -20.82
N PHE A 350 10.39 -23.69 -20.56
CA PHE A 350 10.01 -23.22 -19.22
C PHE A 350 10.10 -24.33 -18.19
N LEU A 351 9.47 -25.48 -18.46
CA LEU A 351 9.46 -26.63 -17.55
C LEU A 351 10.89 -27.14 -17.29
N ARG A 352 11.76 -27.21 -18.31
CA ARG A 352 13.17 -27.62 -18.14
C ARG A 352 13.94 -26.63 -17.28
N TRP A 353 13.71 -25.35 -17.52
CA TRP A 353 14.40 -24.26 -16.85
C TRP A 353 14.01 -24.15 -15.37
N VAL A 354 12.72 -24.14 -15.03
CA VAL A 354 12.31 -24.01 -13.62
C VAL A 354 12.71 -25.22 -12.77
N HIS A 355 12.79 -26.41 -13.37
CA HIS A 355 13.24 -27.61 -12.66
C HIS A 355 14.74 -27.59 -12.33
N ASN A 356 15.58 -26.99 -13.17
CA ASN A 356 17.02 -26.87 -12.93
C ASN A 356 17.63 -25.60 -13.58
N PRO A 357 17.38 -24.41 -13.01
CA PRO A 357 17.71 -23.15 -13.65
C PRO A 357 19.22 -22.96 -13.82
N LEU A 358 20.01 -23.33 -12.80
CA LEU A 358 21.48 -23.24 -12.83
C LEU A 358 22.13 -24.10 -13.93
N ARG A 359 21.50 -25.22 -14.32
CA ARG A 359 22.00 -26.07 -15.41
C ARG A 359 21.79 -25.42 -16.78
N ILE A 360 20.74 -24.62 -16.95
CA ILE A 360 20.39 -24.01 -18.24
C ILE A 360 20.99 -22.62 -18.37
N VAL A 361 20.99 -21.84 -17.28
CA VAL A 361 21.57 -20.50 -17.23
C VAL A 361 22.51 -20.44 -16.02
N PRO A 362 23.83 -20.66 -16.22
CA PRO A 362 24.82 -20.56 -15.16
C PRO A 362 24.80 -19.18 -14.47
N GLY A 363 25.03 -19.15 -13.15
CA GLY A 363 25.05 -17.90 -12.37
C GLY A 363 23.68 -17.26 -12.11
N MET A 364 22.57 -17.92 -12.48
CA MET A 364 21.21 -17.43 -12.23
C MET A 364 20.77 -17.65 -10.77
N GLU A 365 20.37 -16.58 -10.09
CA GLU A 365 19.81 -16.60 -8.73
C GLU A 365 18.30 -16.94 -8.74
N MET A 366 17.95 -18.14 -9.21
CA MET A 366 16.58 -18.68 -9.20
C MET A 366 16.56 -20.07 -8.54
N PRO A 367 15.64 -20.35 -7.60
CA PRO A 367 15.55 -21.65 -6.95
C PRO A 367 15.08 -22.74 -7.94
N ALA A 368 15.61 -23.96 -7.78
CA ALA A 368 15.17 -25.12 -8.52
C ALA A 368 13.86 -25.68 -7.96
N LEU A 369 12.79 -25.69 -8.77
CA LEU A 369 11.46 -26.18 -8.39
C LEU A 369 11.38 -27.70 -8.52
N LYS A 370 12.03 -28.42 -7.60
CA LYS A 370 12.07 -29.90 -7.56
C LYS A 370 11.22 -30.51 -6.46
N LYS A 371 10.95 -29.75 -5.41
CA LYS A 371 10.09 -30.17 -4.29
C LYS A 371 8.71 -29.58 -4.52
N SER A 372 7.69 -30.41 -4.52
CA SER A 372 6.30 -29.95 -4.61
C SER A 372 5.89 -29.18 -3.37
N VAL A 373 4.94 -28.27 -3.55
CA VAL A 373 4.17 -27.70 -2.44
C VAL A 373 3.27 -28.82 -1.89
N PRO A 374 3.37 -29.19 -0.60
CA PRO A 374 2.56 -30.28 -0.05
C PRO A 374 1.06 -30.04 -0.22
N LYS A 375 0.27 -31.12 -0.34
CA LYS A 375 -1.22 -31.12 -0.45
C LYS A 375 -1.80 -30.51 -1.73
N VAL A 376 -1.13 -29.56 -2.40
CA VAL A 376 -1.64 -28.97 -3.66
C VAL A 376 -1.49 -29.94 -4.83
N LEU A 377 -2.59 -30.20 -5.54
CA LEU A 377 -2.64 -31.14 -6.68
C LEU A 377 -2.03 -32.52 -6.35
N GLY A 378 -2.24 -33.00 -5.12
CA GLY A 378 -1.71 -34.28 -4.64
C GLY A 378 -0.20 -34.29 -4.36
N GLY A 379 0.46 -33.12 -4.32
CA GLY A 379 1.90 -33.03 -4.15
C GLY A 379 2.71 -33.46 -5.38
N ASP A 380 2.09 -33.47 -6.57
CA ASP A 380 2.76 -33.76 -7.84
C ASP A 380 3.40 -32.48 -8.41
N ILE A 381 4.73 -32.43 -8.42
CA ILE A 381 5.49 -31.28 -8.94
C ILE A 381 5.21 -31.00 -10.42
N ASN A 382 5.02 -32.03 -11.26
CA ASN A 382 4.79 -31.82 -12.69
C ASN A 382 3.41 -31.20 -12.93
N ARG A 383 2.38 -31.63 -12.20
CA ARG A 383 1.05 -30.99 -12.23
C ARG A 383 1.09 -29.56 -11.67
N GLN A 384 1.88 -29.31 -10.63
CA GLN A 384 2.05 -27.96 -10.08
C GLN A 384 2.75 -27.01 -11.05
N LEU A 385 3.81 -27.46 -11.73
CA LEU A 385 4.48 -26.66 -12.76
C LEU A 385 3.56 -26.39 -13.95
N ASP A 386 2.71 -27.34 -14.32
CA ASP A 386 1.68 -27.14 -15.34
C ASP A 386 0.63 -26.11 -14.92
N ALA A 387 0.15 -26.18 -13.66
CA ALA A 387 -0.76 -25.20 -13.09
C ALA A 387 -0.16 -23.78 -13.06
N ILE A 388 1.12 -23.64 -12.70
CA ILE A 388 1.84 -22.35 -12.79
C ILE A 388 1.86 -21.86 -14.23
N TRP A 389 2.21 -22.73 -15.19
CA TRP A 389 2.28 -22.35 -16.60
C TRP A 389 0.91 -21.90 -17.13
N LEU A 390 -0.14 -22.67 -16.87
CA LEU A 390 -1.52 -22.34 -17.27
C LEU A 390 -1.96 -21.04 -16.63
N GLY A 391 -1.81 -20.91 -15.30
CA GLY A 391 -2.17 -19.72 -14.55
C GLY A 391 -1.48 -18.47 -15.09
N LEU A 392 -0.15 -18.47 -15.21
CA LEU A 392 0.59 -17.31 -15.73
C LEU A 392 0.22 -16.92 -17.17
N ASN A 393 -0.48 -17.80 -17.91
CA ASN A 393 -0.91 -17.57 -19.28
C ASN A 393 -2.42 -17.37 -19.44
N ASP A 394 -3.17 -17.36 -18.33
CA ASP A 394 -4.61 -17.13 -18.34
C ASP A 394 -4.90 -15.63 -18.09
N PRO A 395 -5.73 -14.98 -18.93
CA PRO A 395 -6.17 -13.61 -18.68
C PRO A 395 -6.91 -13.40 -17.35
N GLN A 396 -7.48 -14.46 -16.77
CA GLN A 396 -8.19 -14.45 -15.48
C GLN A 396 -7.26 -14.66 -14.28
N PHE A 397 -5.95 -14.82 -14.50
CA PHE A 397 -5.00 -14.98 -13.41
C PHE A 397 -4.95 -13.76 -12.51
N LYS A 398 -5.34 -13.95 -11.25
CA LYS A 398 -5.20 -12.94 -10.21
C LYS A 398 -3.86 -13.10 -9.51
N VAL A 399 -3.12 -12.00 -9.42
CA VAL A 399 -1.85 -11.98 -8.70
C VAL A 399 -2.12 -12.23 -7.21
N PRO A 400 -1.49 -13.25 -6.61
CA PRO A 400 -1.64 -13.51 -5.18
C PRO A 400 -1.14 -12.33 -4.34
N THR A 401 -1.74 -12.15 -3.18
CA THR A 401 -1.31 -11.12 -2.23
C THR A 401 0.06 -11.47 -1.67
N ASN A 402 0.99 -10.51 -1.67
CA ASN A 402 2.21 -10.62 -0.89
C ASN A 402 1.94 -10.11 0.53
N PRO A 403 1.98 -10.95 1.58
CA PRO A 403 1.73 -10.52 2.95
C PRO A 403 2.66 -9.40 3.42
N SER A 404 3.88 -9.31 2.88
CA SER A 404 4.85 -8.28 3.25
C SER A 404 4.57 -6.89 2.67
N VAL A 405 3.52 -6.71 1.85
CA VAL A 405 3.16 -5.40 1.26
C VAL A 405 1.76 -4.93 1.64
N VAL A 406 1.07 -5.69 2.49
CA VAL A 406 -0.26 -5.38 3.03
C VAL A 406 -0.16 -5.21 4.55
N GLU A 407 -1.10 -4.48 5.12
CA GLU A 407 -1.10 -4.20 6.56
C GLU A 407 -1.58 -5.41 7.37
N GLN A 408 -2.55 -6.13 6.79
CA GLN A 408 -3.10 -7.38 7.32
C GLN A 408 -3.46 -8.32 6.17
N PHE A 409 -3.32 -9.61 6.41
CA PHE A 409 -3.69 -10.65 5.46
C PHE A 409 -4.35 -11.81 6.18
N PHE A 410 -5.63 -12.03 5.90
CA PHE A 410 -6.45 -13.01 6.60
C PHE A 410 -6.64 -14.24 5.73
N THR A 411 -6.37 -15.39 6.35
CA THR A 411 -6.56 -16.72 5.78
C THR A 411 -7.21 -17.60 6.83
N VAL A 412 -7.94 -18.61 6.38
CA VAL A 412 -8.53 -19.64 7.25
C VAL A 412 -7.99 -20.98 6.78
N ALA A 413 -7.18 -21.63 7.61
CA ALA A 413 -6.63 -22.95 7.32
C ALA A 413 -7.66 -24.04 7.62
N ALA A 414 -7.47 -25.23 7.05
CA ALA A 414 -8.38 -26.35 7.28
C ALA A 414 -8.39 -26.75 8.77
N GLY A 415 -9.57 -26.77 9.38
CA GLY A 415 -9.74 -27.07 10.81
C GLY A 415 -9.73 -25.84 11.72
N GLU A 416 -9.42 -24.65 11.21
CA GLU A 416 -9.57 -23.40 11.97
C GLU A 416 -11.06 -22.97 12.04
N PRO A 417 -11.48 -22.23 13.07
CA PRO A 417 -12.79 -21.59 13.09
C PRO A 417 -12.92 -20.55 11.98
N ALA A 418 -14.16 -20.22 11.62
CA ALA A 418 -14.42 -19.17 10.65
C ALA A 418 -13.95 -17.80 11.18
N ARG A 419 -13.44 -16.96 10.28
CA ARG A 419 -12.97 -15.60 10.61
C ARG A 419 -13.89 -14.55 9.98
N ILE A 420 -14.13 -13.46 10.70
CA ILE A 420 -15.08 -12.41 10.32
C ILE A 420 -14.35 -11.07 10.21
N VAL A 421 -14.68 -10.27 9.18
CA VAL A 421 -14.23 -8.88 9.05
C VAL A 421 -15.44 -7.96 8.86
N ARG A 422 -15.55 -6.92 9.69
CA ARG A 422 -16.64 -5.94 9.80
C ARG A 422 -16.25 -4.52 9.37
N ASP A 423 -15.22 -4.41 8.53
CA ASP A 423 -14.66 -3.13 8.07
C ASP A 423 -15.01 -2.84 6.61
N VAL A 424 -14.64 -1.67 6.10
CA VAL A 424 -14.99 -1.21 4.75
C VAL A 424 -14.25 -2.04 3.70
N PHE A 425 -15.02 -2.72 2.83
CA PHE A 425 -14.46 -3.43 1.68
C PHE A 425 -14.58 -2.61 0.39
N THR A 426 -13.56 -2.67 -0.45
CA THR A 426 -13.71 -2.27 -1.85
C THR A 426 -14.36 -3.40 -2.64
N ASN A 427 -15.24 -3.04 -3.57
CA ASN A 427 -15.90 -3.96 -4.45
C ASN A 427 -15.43 -3.72 -5.90
N PRO A 428 -14.83 -4.72 -6.55
CA PRO A 428 -14.39 -4.60 -7.93
C PRO A 428 -15.58 -4.50 -8.91
N LYS A 429 -15.34 -3.93 -10.09
CA LYS A 429 -16.40 -3.63 -11.09
C LYS A 429 -17.13 -4.88 -11.56
N GLU A 430 -16.44 -6.02 -11.56
CA GLU A 430 -16.97 -7.32 -11.99
C GLU A 430 -18.08 -7.83 -11.07
N THR A 431 -18.23 -7.29 -9.87
CA THR A 431 -19.29 -7.63 -8.90
C THR A 431 -20.10 -6.40 -8.48
N GLY A 432 -20.20 -5.40 -9.36
CA GLY A 432 -21.03 -4.20 -9.18
C GLY A 432 -20.26 -2.92 -8.84
N GLY A 433 -18.97 -3.00 -8.47
CA GLY A 433 -18.14 -1.83 -8.18
C GLY A 433 -18.46 -1.14 -6.83
N GLY A 434 -17.66 -0.12 -6.49
CA GLY A 434 -17.86 0.75 -5.33
C GLY A 434 -17.28 0.21 -4.03
N TYR A 435 -17.97 0.47 -2.92
CA TYR A 435 -17.57 0.06 -1.57
C TYR A 435 -18.72 -0.64 -0.86
N VAL A 436 -18.38 -1.45 0.13
CA VAL A 436 -19.30 -2.05 1.09
C VAL A 436 -18.93 -1.49 2.47
N PRO A 437 -19.55 -0.38 2.92
CA PRO A 437 -19.19 0.24 4.19
C PRO A 437 -19.48 -0.68 5.38
N ARG A 438 -20.72 -1.18 5.48
CA ARG A 438 -21.12 -2.13 6.55
C ARG A 438 -20.92 -3.58 6.10
N ALA A 439 -19.67 -3.92 5.76
CA ALA A 439 -19.36 -5.25 5.27
C ALA A 439 -19.39 -6.32 6.36
N PHE A 440 -19.76 -7.54 5.99
CA PHE A 440 -19.68 -8.74 6.81
C PHE A 440 -18.99 -9.82 5.96
N ALA A 441 -17.66 -9.83 6.01
CA ALA A 441 -16.87 -10.82 5.28
C ALA A 441 -16.61 -12.03 6.16
N VAL A 442 -16.83 -13.24 5.66
CA VAL A 442 -16.60 -14.48 6.37
C VAL A 442 -15.70 -15.38 5.54
N GLY A 443 -14.66 -15.95 6.15
CA GLY A 443 -13.88 -17.03 5.57
C GLY A 443 -14.09 -18.33 6.31
N PHE A 444 -14.25 -19.41 5.57
CA PHE A 444 -14.43 -20.77 6.10
C PHE A 444 -13.18 -21.61 5.88
N ASP A 445 -13.05 -22.66 6.67
CA ASP A 445 -11.90 -23.56 6.65
C ASP A 445 -11.82 -24.51 5.44
N ASN A 446 -12.85 -24.52 4.59
CA ASN A 446 -12.84 -25.16 3.28
C ASN A 446 -12.38 -24.21 2.16
N GLY A 447 -11.95 -23.00 2.50
CA GLY A 447 -11.44 -21.98 1.58
C GLY A 447 -12.50 -21.17 0.86
N HIS A 448 -13.79 -21.43 1.08
CA HIS A 448 -14.84 -20.54 0.59
C HIS A 448 -14.94 -19.31 1.47
N ASN A 449 -15.12 -18.15 0.85
CA ASN A 449 -15.33 -16.90 1.53
C ASN A 449 -16.52 -16.15 0.93
N MET A 450 -17.21 -15.39 1.77
CA MET A 450 -18.27 -14.49 1.33
C MET A 450 -18.01 -13.06 1.79
N LEU A 451 -18.48 -12.11 1.00
CA LEU A 451 -18.65 -10.72 1.39
C LEU A 451 -20.14 -10.41 1.37
N PHE A 452 -20.72 -10.15 2.53
CA PHE A 452 -22.12 -9.80 2.69
C PHE A 452 -22.26 -8.31 3.04
N ASP A 453 -23.20 -7.62 2.41
CA ASP A 453 -23.45 -6.20 2.64
C ASP A 453 -24.61 -6.02 3.60
N LEU A 454 -24.37 -5.42 4.76
CA LEU A 454 -25.42 -5.14 5.74
C LEU A 454 -26.17 -3.83 5.50
N ASP A 455 -25.83 -3.04 4.49
CA ASP A 455 -26.68 -1.93 4.06
C ASP A 455 -27.88 -2.46 3.25
N GLN A 456 -27.68 -3.48 2.41
CA GLN A 456 -28.75 -4.08 1.59
C GLN A 456 -29.18 -5.48 2.05
N PHE A 457 -28.46 -6.09 3.01
CA PHE A 457 -28.58 -7.48 3.42
C PHE A 457 -28.50 -8.44 2.22
N SER A 458 -27.39 -8.33 1.47
CA SER A 458 -27.18 -9.07 0.21
C SER A 458 -25.76 -9.62 0.08
N LEU A 459 -25.58 -10.73 -0.61
CA LEU A 459 -24.28 -11.27 -0.98
C LEU A 459 -23.63 -10.41 -2.07
N VAL A 460 -22.48 -9.82 -1.75
CA VAL A 460 -21.70 -9.00 -2.69
C VAL A 460 -20.70 -9.83 -3.44
N GLN A 461 -20.00 -10.76 -2.78
CA GLN A 461 -19.03 -11.65 -3.42
C GLN A 461 -19.04 -13.04 -2.82
N TRP A 462 -18.82 -14.04 -3.68
CA TRP A 462 -18.45 -15.40 -3.29
C TRP A 462 -17.10 -15.73 -3.92
N THR A 463 -16.10 -15.98 -3.07
CA THR A 463 -14.72 -16.20 -3.50
C THR A 463 -14.17 -17.51 -2.95
N LEU A 464 -13.08 -17.99 -3.55
CA LEU A 464 -12.38 -19.21 -3.19
C LEU A 464 -10.89 -18.93 -2.98
N GLY A 465 -10.33 -19.42 -1.88
CA GLY A 465 -8.93 -19.21 -1.48
C GLY A 465 -8.82 -18.35 -0.23
N ASP A 466 -7.90 -17.40 -0.22
CA ASP A 466 -7.65 -16.52 0.93
C ASP A 466 -8.82 -15.57 1.20
N LEU A 467 -9.08 -15.25 2.47
CA LEU A 467 -10.25 -14.46 2.87
C LEU A 467 -10.13 -13.01 2.40
N ALA A 468 -9.22 -12.25 3.02
CA ALA A 468 -9.17 -10.81 2.81
C ALA A 468 -7.77 -10.24 3.05
N ARG A 469 -7.52 -9.05 2.49
CA ARG A 469 -6.29 -8.29 2.70
C ARG A 469 -6.62 -6.83 2.99
N GLN A 470 -5.84 -6.22 3.88
CA GLN A 470 -5.95 -4.82 4.22
C GLN A 470 -4.81 -4.02 3.60
N ARG A 471 -5.15 -2.90 2.96
CA ARG A 471 -4.18 -1.97 2.38
C ARG A 471 -4.51 -0.53 2.78
N THR A 472 -3.50 0.32 2.68
CA THR A 472 -3.63 1.77 2.91
C THR A 472 -3.49 2.53 1.60
N GLU A 473 -4.30 3.57 1.43
CA GLU A 473 -4.21 4.50 0.31
C GLU A 473 -4.47 5.92 0.83
N GLY A 474 -3.40 6.71 0.94
CA GLY A 474 -3.46 8.00 1.62
C GLY A 474 -3.82 7.83 3.10
N LYS A 475 -4.93 8.44 3.53
CA LYS A 475 -5.45 8.33 4.90
C LYS A 475 -6.37 7.14 5.09
N SER A 476 -6.87 6.54 4.02
CA SER A 476 -7.93 5.55 4.08
C SER A 476 -7.37 4.14 4.16
N TRP A 477 -8.06 3.32 4.94
CA TRP A 477 -7.80 1.90 5.11
C TRP A 477 -8.88 1.13 4.38
N TYR A 478 -8.48 0.18 3.55
CA TYR A 478 -9.39 -0.56 2.70
C TYR A 478 -9.14 -2.05 2.83
N TRP A 479 -10.22 -2.82 2.89
CA TRP A 479 -10.17 -4.27 2.72
C TRP A 479 -10.56 -4.66 1.30
N ASP A 480 -9.89 -5.68 0.78
CA ASP A 480 -10.29 -6.35 -0.46
C ASP A 480 -10.46 -7.83 -0.16
N MET A 481 -11.45 -8.49 -0.77
CA MET A 481 -11.49 -9.96 -0.79
C MET A 481 -10.26 -10.47 -1.54
N ALA A 482 -9.50 -11.36 -0.91
CA ALA A 482 -8.23 -11.84 -1.46
C ALA A 482 -8.41 -13.02 -2.43
N GLY A 483 -9.47 -13.81 -2.21
CA GLY A 483 -9.77 -15.00 -2.99
C GLY A 483 -10.24 -14.71 -4.41
N THR A 484 -10.31 -15.78 -5.21
CA THR A 484 -10.77 -15.72 -6.59
C THR A 484 -12.30 -15.79 -6.64
N PRO A 485 -13.00 -14.81 -7.25
CA PRO A 485 -14.45 -14.82 -7.37
C PRO A 485 -14.94 -16.02 -8.18
N ILE A 486 -15.92 -16.75 -7.63
CA ILE A 486 -16.54 -17.91 -8.27
C ILE A 486 -17.58 -17.46 -9.31
N VAL A 487 -18.32 -16.38 -9.02
CA VAL A 487 -19.32 -15.78 -9.90
C VAL A 487 -19.01 -14.29 -10.11
N THR A 488 -19.21 -13.78 -11.33
CA THR A 488 -18.98 -12.37 -11.70
C THR A 488 -19.91 -11.91 -12.83
N GLY A 489 -19.88 -10.61 -13.12
CA GLY A 489 -20.67 -9.98 -14.18
C GLY A 489 -22.14 -9.80 -13.80
N TYR A 490 -22.38 -9.41 -12.54
CA TYR A 490 -23.68 -9.02 -11.99
C TYR A 490 -23.59 -7.65 -11.31
N ASN A 491 -24.74 -7.00 -11.16
CA ASN A 491 -24.88 -5.75 -10.40
C ASN A 491 -25.38 -6.06 -8.98
N ARG A 492 -25.10 -5.16 -8.02
CA ARG A 492 -25.68 -5.25 -6.67
C ARG A 492 -27.18 -4.96 -6.69
N GLY A 493 -27.91 -5.53 -5.73
CA GLY A 493 -29.34 -5.33 -5.55
C GLY A 493 -29.86 -6.06 -4.32
N PHE A 494 -31.13 -5.83 -3.99
CA PHE A 494 -31.76 -6.44 -2.82
C PHE A 494 -32.06 -7.93 -3.03
N GLU A 495 -31.59 -8.75 -2.11
CA GLU A 495 -31.89 -10.19 -2.08
C GLU A 495 -33.26 -10.48 -1.47
N PHE A 496 -33.71 -9.70 -0.48
CA PHE A 496 -34.99 -9.92 0.18
C PHE A 496 -36.05 -9.00 -0.37
N VAL A 497 -37.18 -9.56 -0.79
CA VAL A 497 -38.33 -8.78 -1.23
C VAL A 497 -39.65 -9.39 -0.75
N LEU A 498 -40.65 -8.55 -0.53
CA LEU A 498 -42.02 -9.00 -0.25
C LEU A 498 -42.86 -8.91 -1.52
N ALA A 499 -43.76 -9.87 -1.74
CA ALA A 499 -44.74 -9.78 -2.82
C ALA A 499 -46.15 -10.08 -2.32
N LYS A 500 -47.16 -9.42 -2.88
CA LYS A 500 -48.55 -9.62 -2.48
C LYS A 500 -49.04 -11.02 -2.86
N ALA A 501 -49.49 -11.80 -1.89
CA ALA A 501 -49.89 -13.19 -2.08
C ALA A 501 -51.04 -13.32 -3.10
N GLY A 502 -50.94 -14.30 -3.99
CA GLY A 502 -51.99 -14.66 -4.95
C GLY A 502 -52.22 -13.67 -6.11
N LYS A 503 -51.31 -12.71 -6.34
CA LYS A 503 -51.36 -11.80 -7.48
C LYS A 503 -50.28 -12.09 -8.52
N GLU A 504 -50.69 -12.22 -9.77
CA GLU A 504 -49.82 -12.31 -10.95
C GLU A 504 -50.13 -11.16 -11.92
N PRO A 505 -49.12 -10.42 -12.44
CA PRO A 505 -47.69 -10.54 -12.13
C PRO A 505 -47.38 -10.11 -10.68
N LEU A 506 -46.33 -10.67 -10.10
CA LEU A 506 -45.88 -10.35 -8.74
C LEU A 506 -45.62 -8.85 -8.58
N GLN A 507 -46.39 -8.22 -7.68
CA GLN A 507 -46.16 -6.84 -7.26
C GLN A 507 -45.24 -6.85 -6.04
N VAL A 508 -44.01 -6.34 -6.22
CA VAL A 508 -42.92 -6.47 -5.26
C VAL A 508 -42.73 -5.19 -4.44
N VAL A 509 -42.40 -5.39 -3.17
CA VAL A 509 -42.01 -4.35 -2.22
C VAL A 509 -40.56 -4.62 -1.82
N TYR A 510 -39.69 -3.69 -2.18
CA TYR A 510 -38.29 -3.72 -1.80
C TYR A 510 -38.09 -3.24 -0.35
N PRO A 511 -36.99 -3.64 0.30
CA PRO A 511 -36.63 -3.10 1.61
C PRO A 511 -36.54 -1.57 1.56
N HIS A 512 -37.03 -0.93 2.60
CA HIS A 512 -36.96 0.51 2.78
C HIS A 512 -35.62 0.87 3.40
N LEU A 513 -34.85 1.73 2.73
CA LEU A 513 -33.60 2.26 3.27
C LEU A 513 -33.89 3.39 4.25
N GLU A 514 -33.33 3.29 5.46
CA GLU A 514 -33.28 4.32 6.48
C GLU A 514 -31.82 4.53 6.89
N ASN A 515 -31.33 5.78 6.81
CA ASN A 515 -29.93 6.15 7.07
C ASN A 515 -28.94 5.30 6.25
N GLY A 516 -29.30 5.01 4.99
CA GLY A 516 -28.55 4.16 4.08
C GLY A 516 -28.63 2.65 4.30
N SER A 517 -29.42 2.15 5.25
CA SER A 517 -29.55 0.71 5.55
C SER A 517 -30.98 0.19 5.38
N ALA A 518 -31.15 -0.99 4.81
CA ALA A 518 -32.42 -1.69 4.65
C ALA A 518 -32.97 -2.30 5.96
N GLY A 519 -32.16 -2.26 7.02
CA GLY A 519 -32.45 -2.96 8.26
C GLY A 519 -31.40 -2.74 9.34
N THR A 520 -31.54 -3.49 10.43
CA THR A 520 -30.70 -3.36 11.62
C THR A 520 -30.19 -4.73 12.04
N LEU A 521 -28.86 -4.88 12.08
CA LEU A 521 -28.22 -6.03 12.72
C LEU A 521 -28.48 -5.97 14.23
N ARG A 522 -28.85 -7.10 14.83
CA ARG A 522 -29.14 -7.22 16.27
C ARG A 522 -28.08 -8.04 16.99
N SER A 523 -27.61 -9.12 16.37
CA SER A 523 -26.50 -9.90 16.89
C SER A 523 -25.89 -10.77 15.79
N TYR A 524 -24.69 -11.27 16.06
CA TYR A 524 -24.11 -12.38 15.35
C TYR A 524 -23.28 -13.26 16.28
N ASP A 525 -23.23 -14.55 16.00
CA ASP A 525 -22.43 -15.53 16.74
C ASP A 525 -21.61 -16.42 15.82
N SER A 526 -20.54 -17.00 16.38
CA SER A 526 -19.62 -17.89 15.70
C SER A 526 -19.36 -19.12 16.55
N GLN A 527 -19.79 -20.29 16.08
CA GLN A 527 -19.51 -21.59 16.71
C GLN A 527 -18.66 -22.42 15.76
N GLY A 528 -17.33 -22.35 15.93
CA GLY A 528 -16.39 -22.94 14.99
C GLY A 528 -16.54 -22.34 13.58
N ASN A 529 -17.05 -23.12 12.63
CA ASN A 529 -17.32 -22.66 11.25
C ASN A 529 -18.79 -22.30 10.98
N ARG A 530 -19.67 -22.39 11.99
CA ARG A 530 -21.08 -22.03 11.87
C ARG A 530 -21.27 -20.59 12.34
N ILE A 531 -21.75 -19.71 11.47
CA ILE A 531 -21.98 -18.29 11.76
C ILE A 531 -23.47 -17.99 11.70
N THR A 532 -24.04 -17.42 12.76
CA THR A 532 -25.46 -16.99 12.77
C THR A 532 -25.56 -15.48 12.85
N LEU A 533 -26.41 -14.88 12.00
CA LEU A 533 -26.77 -13.46 12.05
C LEU A 533 -28.24 -13.34 12.43
N ASN A 534 -28.56 -12.38 13.29
CA ASN A 534 -29.93 -12.00 13.60
C ASN A 534 -30.09 -10.52 13.28
N TYR A 535 -31.05 -10.20 12.41
CA TYR A 535 -31.30 -8.84 11.97
C TYR A 535 -32.78 -8.62 11.65
N GLU A 536 -33.12 -7.36 11.43
CA GLU A 536 -34.48 -6.92 11.13
C GLU A 536 -34.46 -6.13 9.83
N LEU A 537 -35.33 -6.49 8.88
CA LEU A 537 -35.51 -5.77 7.61
C LEU A 537 -36.75 -4.91 7.65
N ASN A 538 -36.65 -3.70 7.14
CA ASN A 538 -37.76 -2.76 7.08
C ASN A 538 -38.38 -2.74 5.69
N PHE A 539 -39.71 -2.84 5.61
CA PHE A 539 -40.46 -2.75 4.36
C PHE A 539 -41.55 -1.69 4.49
N LYS A 540 -41.64 -0.78 3.51
CA LYS A 540 -42.70 0.21 3.48
C LYS A 540 -43.92 -0.33 2.74
N ILE A 541 -45.01 -0.60 3.46
CA ILE A 541 -46.27 -1.12 2.92
C ILE A 541 -47.37 -0.10 3.16
N GLY A 542 -47.78 0.60 2.10
CA GLY A 542 -48.61 1.79 2.23
C GLY A 542 -47.84 2.88 3.00
N ASP A 543 -48.44 3.39 4.07
CA ASP A 543 -47.83 4.42 4.94
C ASP A 543 -47.15 3.85 6.19
N GLN A 544 -47.15 2.52 6.36
CA GLN A 544 -46.55 1.85 7.52
C GLN A 544 -45.21 1.19 7.17
N ILE A 545 -44.26 1.27 8.10
CA ILE A 545 -43.06 0.45 8.08
C ILE A 545 -43.37 -0.85 8.81
N GLN A 546 -43.27 -1.97 8.08
CA GLN A 546 -43.32 -3.29 8.65
C GLN A 546 -41.90 -3.85 8.80
N THR A 547 -41.59 -4.36 9.97
CA THR A 547 -40.31 -5.02 10.26
C THR A 547 -40.46 -6.53 10.17
N VAL A 548 -39.58 -7.17 9.40
CA VAL A 548 -39.45 -8.63 9.28
C VAL A 548 -38.17 -9.05 9.98
N ALA A 549 -38.28 -9.91 10.99
CA ALA A 549 -37.10 -10.43 11.69
C ALA A 549 -36.54 -11.62 10.92
N VAL A 550 -35.22 -11.65 10.70
CA VAL A 550 -34.53 -12.67 9.94
C VAL A 550 -33.36 -13.21 10.75
N THR A 551 -33.28 -14.54 10.82
CA THR A 551 -32.12 -15.28 11.30
C THR A 551 -31.51 -16.01 10.12
N GLU A 552 -30.22 -15.77 9.88
CA GLU A 552 -29.44 -16.46 8.87
C GLU A 552 -28.33 -17.27 9.50
N THR A 553 -28.13 -18.51 9.06
CA THR A 553 -26.97 -19.31 9.44
C THR A 553 -26.17 -19.70 8.22
N PHE A 554 -24.85 -19.55 8.30
CA PHE A 554 -23.90 -19.95 7.29
C PHE A 554 -22.98 -21.05 7.82
N GLU A 555 -22.75 -22.09 7.03
CA GLU A 555 -21.84 -23.18 7.38
C GLU A 555 -21.15 -23.79 6.14
N PRO A 556 -19.88 -24.22 6.24
CA PRO A 556 -19.18 -24.81 5.11
C PRO A 556 -19.75 -26.19 4.78
N LEU A 557 -19.93 -26.46 3.48
CA LEU A 557 -20.27 -27.78 2.98
C LEU A 557 -19.00 -28.49 2.49
N ARG A 558 -18.71 -29.64 3.10
CA ARG A 558 -17.60 -30.51 2.71
C ARG A 558 -18.12 -31.68 1.89
N GLY A 559 -17.67 -31.75 0.63
CA GLY A 559 -17.63 -32.97 -0.19
C GLY A 559 -18.83 -33.91 -0.07
N GLN A 560 -20.00 -33.48 -0.53
CA GLN A 560 -20.91 -34.45 -1.16
C GLN A 560 -20.33 -34.77 -2.56
N ASP A 561 -20.65 -35.92 -3.14
CA ASP A 561 -20.09 -36.46 -4.41
C ASP A 561 -20.10 -35.52 -5.65
N LYS A 562 -20.55 -34.26 -5.51
CA LYS A 562 -20.72 -33.24 -6.56
C LYS A 562 -20.10 -31.85 -6.30
N GLY A 563 -19.32 -31.60 -5.23
CA GLY A 563 -18.62 -30.30 -5.07
C GLY A 563 -18.27 -29.87 -3.64
N SER A 564 -17.72 -28.66 -3.50
CA SER A 564 -17.49 -27.97 -2.21
C SER A 564 -18.15 -26.58 -2.20
N GLY A 565 -18.45 -26.05 -1.00
CA GLY A 565 -19.26 -24.85 -0.91
C GLY A 565 -19.66 -24.44 0.49
N TRP A 566 -20.82 -23.80 0.63
CA TRP A 566 -21.42 -23.44 1.91
C TRP A 566 -22.94 -23.45 1.82
N GLN A 567 -23.58 -23.69 2.96
CA GLN A 567 -25.03 -23.66 3.13
C GLN A 567 -25.44 -22.35 3.80
N ARG A 568 -26.62 -21.86 3.43
CA ARG A 568 -27.25 -20.66 3.96
C ARG A 568 -28.67 -21.01 4.39
N ASP A 569 -28.90 -21.09 5.69
CA ASP A 569 -30.23 -21.31 6.27
C ASP A 569 -30.86 -19.97 6.64
N ILE A 570 -32.02 -19.67 6.06
CA ILE A 570 -32.73 -18.41 6.27
C ILE A 570 -34.05 -18.71 6.95
N LYS A 571 -34.33 -18.05 8.08
CA LYS A 571 -35.61 -18.10 8.80
C LYS A 571 -36.12 -16.69 8.97
N ALA A 572 -37.34 -16.43 8.54
CA ALA A 572 -37.97 -15.13 8.71
C ALA A 572 -39.29 -15.25 9.49
N THR A 573 -39.55 -14.26 10.34
CA THR A 573 -40.76 -14.15 11.15
C THR A 573 -41.33 -12.73 11.10
N ASN A 574 -42.57 -12.56 11.57
CA ASN A 574 -43.29 -11.28 11.53
C ASN A 574 -43.61 -10.81 10.11
N LEU A 575 -43.91 -11.76 9.21
CA LEU A 575 -44.33 -11.42 7.85
C LEU A 575 -45.67 -10.66 7.87
N PRO A 576 -45.80 -9.57 7.11
CA PRO A 576 -47.07 -8.84 7.01
C PRO A 576 -48.17 -9.70 6.37
N THR A 577 -49.37 -9.63 6.95
CA THR A 577 -50.53 -10.37 6.46
C THR A 577 -50.79 -10.10 4.98
N GLY A 578 -50.91 -11.17 4.18
CA GLY A 578 -51.17 -11.08 2.74
C GLY A 578 -49.93 -10.85 1.87
N TYR A 579 -48.73 -10.91 2.45
CA TYR A 579 -47.46 -10.87 1.72
C TYR A 579 -46.67 -12.17 1.91
N ASP A 580 -45.98 -12.57 0.84
CA ASP A 580 -45.03 -13.68 0.82
C ASP A 580 -43.60 -13.12 0.73
N LEU A 581 -42.66 -13.76 1.42
CA LEU A 581 -41.23 -13.43 1.32
C LEU A 581 -40.58 -14.18 0.16
N TYR A 582 -39.82 -13.45 -0.65
CA TYR A 582 -38.99 -13.99 -1.71
C TYR A 582 -37.52 -13.66 -1.43
N VAL A 583 -36.65 -14.64 -1.69
CA VAL A 583 -35.20 -14.51 -1.54
C VAL A 583 -34.54 -14.67 -2.89
N GLY A 584 -33.64 -13.76 -3.21
CA GLY A 584 -32.96 -13.63 -4.49
C GLY A 584 -31.60 -14.32 -4.51
N ARG A 585 -31.21 -14.81 -5.69
CA ARG A 585 -29.83 -15.18 -6.03
C ARG A 585 -29.29 -14.27 -7.14
N PRO A 586 -27.98 -13.96 -7.17
CA PRO A 586 -27.42 -13.08 -8.20
C PRO A 586 -27.45 -13.73 -9.59
N ARG A 587 -27.77 -12.92 -10.61
CA ARG A 587 -27.69 -13.27 -12.04
C ARG A 587 -26.32 -12.92 -12.59
N PHE A 588 -25.40 -13.88 -12.56
CA PHE A 588 -24.04 -13.72 -13.06
C PHE A 588 -23.92 -14.12 -14.54
N SER A 589 -23.03 -13.44 -15.27
CA SER A 589 -22.74 -13.73 -16.70
C SER A 589 -21.42 -14.48 -16.91
N LYS A 590 -20.60 -14.60 -15.86
CA LYS A 590 -19.32 -15.29 -15.88
C LYS A 590 -19.14 -16.08 -14.59
N SER A 591 -18.55 -17.27 -14.68
CA SER A 591 -18.27 -18.12 -13.53
C SER A 591 -17.10 -19.06 -13.77
N ILE A 592 -16.60 -19.64 -12.68
CA ILE A 592 -15.62 -20.74 -12.69
C ILE A 592 -16.13 -21.88 -11.81
N GLY A 593 -15.84 -23.13 -12.17
CA GLY A 593 -16.17 -24.28 -11.33
C GLY A 593 -17.63 -24.69 -11.29
N SER A 594 -18.39 -24.42 -12.36
CA SER A 594 -19.79 -24.83 -12.50
C SER A 594 -20.66 -24.49 -11.27
N PRO A 595 -20.67 -23.23 -10.79
CA PRO A 595 -21.32 -22.92 -9.53
C PRO A 595 -22.84 -23.05 -9.63
N THR A 596 -23.45 -23.58 -8.57
CA THR A 596 -24.90 -23.75 -8.42
C THR A 596 -25.37 -23.13 -7.12
N ILE A 597 -26.47 -22.36 -7.19
CA ILE A 597 -27.20 -21.83 -6.03
C ILE A 597 -28.63 -22.38 -6.12
N SER A 598 -28.99 -23.28 -5.21
CA SER A 598 -30.26 -24.02 -5.25
C SER A 598 -30.92 -24.14 -3.87
N ASP A 599 -32.25 -24.18 -3.84
CA ASP A 599 -33.02 -24.55 -2.66
C ASP A 599 -32.78 -26.04 -2.35
N LEU A 600 -32.30 -26.33 -1.13
CA LEU A 600 -32.02 -27.68 -0.67
C LEU A 600 -33.29 -28.55 -0.64
N THR A 601 -34.42 -27.96 -0.26
CA THR A 601 -35.69 -28.66 -0.08
C THR A 601 -36.46 -28.82 -1.39
N ARG A 602 -36.29 -27.87 -2.32
CA ARG A 602 -36.99 -27.82 -3.62
C ARG A 602 -36.02 -27.48 -4.76
N PRO A 603 -35.10 -28.40 -5.11
CA PRO A 603 -34.04 -28.11 -6.09
C PRO A 603 -34.57 -27.81 -7.50
N ASP A 604 -35.74 -28.34 -7.86
CA ASP A 604 -36.37 -28.17 -9.18
C ASP A 604 -37.32 -26.96 -9.25
N GLU A 605 -37.49 -26.21 -8.16
CA GLU A 605 -38.35 -25.03 -8.13
C GLU A 605 -37.82 -23.93 -9.06
N LYS A 606 -38.72 -23.31 -9.82
CA LYS A 606 -38.34 -22.26 -10.78
C LYS A 606 -38.07 -20.95 -10.04
N TRP A 607 -36.92 -20.37 -10.34
CA TRP A 607 -36.61 -19.01 -9.92
C TRP A 607 -37.34 -18.01 -10.83
N LEU A 608 -38.03 -17.06 -10.21
CA LEU A 608 -38.87 -16.08 -10.88
C LEU A 608 -38.07 -14.82 -11.22
N HIS A 609 -38.33 -14.27 -12.41
CA HIS A 609 -37.83 -12.97 -12.80
C HIS A 609 -38.86 -11.88 -12.48
N ILE A 610 -38.42 -10.85 -11.78
CA ILE A 610 -39.24 -9.70 -11.42
C ILE A 610 -38.84 -8.56 -12.36
N SER A 611 -39.80 -8.00 -13.09
CA SER A 611 -39.55 -7.15 -14.27
C SER A 611 -38.82 -5.84 -13.99
N ASP A 612 -38.79 -5.38 -12.74
CA ASP A 612 -38.12 -4.14 -12.29
C ASP A 612 -36.73 -4.40 -11.66
N ASN A 613 -36.27 -5.65 -11.57
CA ASN A 613 -34.93 -5.98 -11.09
C ASN A 613 -34.21 -7.01 -11.97
N TYR A 614 -33.17 -6.57 -12.67
CA TYR A 614 -32.36 -7.40 -13.56
C TYR A 614 -31.18 -8.10 -12.88
N SER A 615 -30.87 -7.79 -11.61
CA SER A 615 -29.68 -8.35 -10.95
C SER A 615 -29.91 -9.69 -10.27
N HIS A 616 -31.16 -10.06 -9.95
CA HIS A 616 -31.49 -11.27 -9.20
C HIS A 616 -32.62 -12.09 -9.84
N GLU A 617 -32.65 -13.38 -9.52
CA GLU A 617 -33.83 -14.24 -9.68
C GLU A 617 -34.30 -14.65 -8.30
N TYR A 618 -35.60 -14.87 -8.11
CA TYR A 618 -36.20 -15.01 -6.78
C TYR A 618 -36.93 -16.33 -6.58
N ILE A 619 -36.90 -16.85 -5.37
CA ILE A 619 -37.69 -18.02 -4.96
C ILE A 619 -38.51 -17.68 -3.71
N LYS A 620 -39.73 -18.20 -3.64
CA LYS A 620 -40.61 -18.01 -2.48
C LYS A 620 -40.09 -18.81 -1.29
N ALA A 621 -39.88 -18.16 -0.14
CA ALA A 621 -39.63 -18.85 1.12
C ALA A 621 -40.95 -19.48 1.65
N THR A 622 -40.87 -20.67 2.24
CA THR A 622 -42.06 -21.43 2.66
C THR A 622 -42.03 -21.79 4.13
N GLY A 623 -43.19 -21.95 4.78
CA GLY A 623 -43.24 -22.36 6.18
C GLY A 623 -44.60 -22.91 6.59
N GLY A 624 -44.65 -23.54 7.77
CA GLY A 624 -45.86 -24.19 8.30
C GLY A 624 -46.93 -23.24 8.86
N LYS A 625 -46.63 -21.94 8.98
CA LYS A 625 -47.57 -20.88 9.40
C LYS A 625 -47.37 -19.64 8.52
N GLN A 626 -48.42 -18.82 8.37
CA GLN A 626 -48.43 -17.68 7.45
C GLN A 626 -47.43 -16.56 7.82
N ASP A 627 -47.06 -16.44 9.09
CA ASP A 627 -46.18 -15.41 9.64
C ASP A 627 -44.71 -15.83 9.75
N ARG A 628 -44.38 -17.09 9.43
CA ARG A 628 -43.04 -17.68 9.60
C ARG A 628 -42.66 -18.54 8.40
N VAL A 629 -41.51 -18.27 7.81
CA VAL A 629 -40.98 -19.00 6.66
C VAL A 629 -39.52 -19.40 6.86
N ALA A 630 -39.10 -20.41 6.13
CA ALA A 630 -37.72 -20.85 6.05
C ALA A 630 -37.32 -21.15 4.60
N LEU A 631 -36.02 -21.05 4.33
CA LEU A 631 -35.39 -21.41 3.07
C LEU A 631 -33.95 -21.82 3.35
N THR A 632 -33.52 -22.95 2.80
CA THR A 632 -32.11 -23.38 2.87
C THR A 632 -31.53 -23.37 1.47
N LEU A 633 -30.47 -22.60 1.26
CA LEU A 633 -29.77 -22.48 -0.01
C LEU A 633 -28.39 -23.12 0.06
N ASN A 634 -28.06 -23.94 -0.92
CA ASN A 634 -26.72 -24.48 -1.10
C ASN A 634 -25.97 -23.69 -2.17
N TYR A 635 -24.78 -23.21 -1.82
CA TYR A 635 -23.82 -22.57 -2.73
C TYR A 635 -22.70 -23.57 -2.99
N LEU A 636 -22.76 -24.29 -4.10
CA LEU A 636 -21.82 -25.36 -4.43
C LEU A 636 -21.05 -25.04 -5.71
N CYS A 637 -19.77 -25.43 -5.76
CA CYS A 637 -18.98 -25.44 -6.99
C CYS A 637 -18.12 -26.71 -7.04
N GLU A 638 -17.70 -27.10 -8.23
CA GLU A 638 -16.88 -28.30 -8.46
C GLU A 638 -15.39 -28.10 -8.08
N LEU A 639 -15.01 -26.89 -7.70
CA LEU A 639 -13.64 -26.53 -7.34
C LEU A 639 -13.34 -26.92 -5.90
N LYS A 640 -12.06 -27.16 -5.61
CA LYS A 640 -11.54 -27.46 -4.29
C LYS A 640 -10.36 -26.54 -3.97
N VAL A 641 -10.20 -26.15 -2.71
CA VAL A 641 -8.98 -25.49 -2.23
C VAL A 641 -8.13 -26.54 -1.54
N ASP A 642 -6.92 -26.72 -2.04
CA ASP A 642 -5.92 -27.51 -1.35
C ASP A 642 -5.38 -26.68 -0.17
N GLY A 643 -5.66 -27.10 1.06
CA GLY A 643 -5.27 -26.37 2.27
C GLY A 643 -3.76 -26.24 2.41
N LEU A 644 -3.26 -25.00 2.52
CA LEU A 644 -1.85 -24.69 2.77
C LEU A 644 -1.70 -23.92 4.07
N ASP A 645 -0.87 -24.45 4.97
CA ASP A 645 -0.51 -23.82 6.23
C ASP A 645 0.55 -22.74 5.99
N VAL A 646 0.27 -21.51 6.43
CA VAL A 646 1.28 -20.45 6.49
C VAL A 646 2.15 -20.71 7.71
N LYS A 647 3.45 -20.97 7.53
CA LYS A 647 4.37 -20.98 8.66
C LYS A 647 4.48 -19.57 9.21
N ILE A 648 3.84 -19.31 10.34
CA ILE A 648 4.01 -18.06 11.09
C ILE A 648 5.47 -17.98 11.50
N LYS A 649 6.14 -16.89 11.15
CA LYS A 649 7.51 -16.65 11.59
C LYS A 649 7.44 -16.37 13.10
N PRO A 650 8.21 -17.07 13.95
CA PRO A 650 8.24 -16.75 15.37
C PRO A 650 8.64 -15.29 15.55
N GLU A 651 7.86 -14.57 16.35
CA GLU A 651 8.16 -13.18 16.64
C GLU A 651 9.40 -13.09 17.54
N PRO A 652 10.30 -12.12 17.28
CA PRO A 652 11.41 -11.88 18.19
C PRO A 652 10.89 -11.36 19.53
N ASN A 653 11.40 -11.91 20.64
CA ASN A 653 11.12 -11.40 21.97
C ASN A 653 11.54 -9.91 22.05
N GLN A 654 10.57 -9.03 22.27
CA GLN A 654 10.85 -7.61 22.45
C GLN A 654 11.39 -7.36 23.86
N THR A 655 12.45 -6.56 23.96
CA THR A 655 13.01 -6.11 25.24
C THR A 655 12.26 -4.91 25.78
N LEU A 656 12.12 -4.81 27.11
CA LEU A 656 11.55 -3.64 27.76
C LEU A 656 12.41 -2.39 27.48
N GLU A 657 11.76 -1.35 26.97
CA GLU A 657 12.38 -0.05 26.68
C GLU A 657 11.93 0.99 27.70
N LYS A 658 12.86 1.81 28.20
CA LYS A 658 12.54 2.85 29.19
C LYS A 658 12.01 4.10 28.51
N VAL A 659 10.94 4.67 29.07
CA VAL A 659 10.41 5.99 28.72
C VAL A 659 10.71 6.95 29.86
N THR A 660 11.42 8.04 29.58
CA THR A 660 11.97 8.94 30.61
C THR A 660 11.37 10.35 30.56
N SER A 661 10.35 10.55 29.74
CA SER A 661 9.71 11.86 29.56
C SER A 661 8.72 12.23 30.67
N ALA A 662 8.38 11.34 31.60
CA ALA A 662 7.40 11.60 32.68
C ALA A 662 8.06 11.77 34.07
N PRO A 663 8.30 13.01 34.55
CA PRO A 663 8.85 13.23 35.89
C PRO A 663 7.95 12.68 37.01
N GLY A 664 8.55 12.01 37.99
CA GLY A 664 7.82 11.34 39.09
C GLY A 664 7.28 9.95 38.74
N PHE A 665 7.62 9.43 37.56
CA PHE A 665 7.19 8.11 37.10
C PHE A 665 8.36 7.30 36.54
N ASP A 666 8.32 6.00 36.76
CA ASP A 666 9.15 5.04 36.05
C ASP A 666 8.38 4.54 34.83
N GLY A 667 8.84 4.93 33.63
CA GLY A 667 8.17 4.60 32.38
C GLY A 667 8.78 3.38 31.69
N VAL A 668 7.95 2.40 31.33
CA VAL A 668 8.34 1.24 30.53
C VAL A 668 7.38 1.05 29.38
N ARG A 669 7.93 0.71 28.21
CA ARG A 669 7.14 0.30 27.06
C ARG A 669 6.89 -1.20 27.13
N LEU A 670 5.61 -1.59 27.05
CA LEU A 670 5.22 -3.00 27.08
C LEU A 670 5.83 -3.74 25.86
N PRO A 671 6.22 -5.02 26.01
CA PRO A 671 6.89 -5.80 24.97
C PRO A 671 5.91 -6.32 23.90
N LEU A 672 5.11 -5.43 23.32
CA LEU A 672 4.05 -5.75 22.36
C LEU A 672 4.54 -5.63 20.91
N ASP A 673 3.97 -6.42 19.99
CA ASP A 673 4.21 -6.23 18.55
C ASP A 673 3.99 -4.76 18.17
N ARG A 674 5.01 -4.16 17.53
CA ARG A 674 4.95 -2.78 17.05
C ARG A 674 3.92 -2.61 15.94
N GLY A 675 3.46 -3.67 15.30
CA GLY A 675 2.34 -3.65 14.37
C GLY A 675 0.99 -3.33 15.00
N ILE A 676 0.86 -3.43 16.33
CA ILE A 676 -0.37 -3.12 17.07
C ILE A 676 -0.42 -1.62 17.36
N MET A 677 -1.57 -1.00 17.09
CA MET A 677 -1.78 0.45 17.20
C MET A 677 -2.91 0.77 18.19
N PRO A 678 -2.64 0.84 19.50
CA PRO A 678 -3.67 0.98 20.52
C PRO A 678 -4.48 2.29 20.42
N THR A 679 -5.81 2.19 20.39
CA THR A 679 -6.75 3.31 20.18
C THR A 679 -7.68 3.58 21.36
N ALA A 680 -7.94 2.59 22.22
CA ALA A 680 -8.65 2.76 23.49
C ALA A 680 -8.28 1.63 24.47
N MET A 681 -8.37 1.89 25.77
CA MET A 681 -8.00 0.96 26.84
C MET A 681 -8.97 1.06 28.02
N ALA A 682 -9.22 -0.07 28.69
CA ALA A 682 -9.98 -0.15 29.92
C ALA A 682 -9.46 -1.32 30.78
N TRP A 683 -10.02 -1.48 31.97
CA TRP A 683 -9.63 -2.53 32.92
C TRP A 683 -10.83 -3.37 33.30
N ARG A 684 -10.65 -4.69 33.31
CA ARG A 684 -11.60 -5.61 33.94
C ARG A 684 -11.39 -5.61 35.46
N ASN A 685 -12.43 -6.05 36.18
CA ASN A 685 -12.40 -6.14 37.65
C ASN A 685 -11.34 -7.13 38.17
N ASP A 686 -10.90 -8.08 37.34
CA ASP A 686 -9.87 -9.05 37.67
C ASP A 686 -8.44 -8.52 37.45
N GLY A 687 -8.28 -7.26 37.02
CA GLY A 687 -6.99 -6.65 36.74
C GLY A 687 -6.46 -6.90 35.32
N THR A 688 -7.23 -7.55 34.44
CA THR A 688 -6.85 -7.70 33.03
C THR A 688 -6.97 -6.37 32.29
N LEU A 689 -5.90 -5.96 31.61
CA LEU A 689 -5.93 -4.84 30.67
C LEU A 689 -6.67 -5.28 29.39
N ILE A 690 -7.66 -4.50 28.97
CA ILE A 690 -8.34 -4.70 27.70
C ILE A 690 -8.11 -3.49 26.81
N PHE A 691 -7.79 -3.73 25.54
CA PHE A 691 -7.53 -2.62 24.62
C PHE A 691 -7.87 -2.94 23.17
N THR A 692 -8.08 -1.88 22.42
CA THR A 692 -8.44 -1.93 20.99
C THR A 692 -7.27 -1.44 20.14
N SER A 693 -7.17 -1.95 18.91
CA SER A 693 -6.18 -1.55 17.92
C SER A 693 -6.87 -0.86 16.74
N LEU A 694 -6.23 0.17 16.16
CA LEU A 694 -6.69 0.83 14.93
C LEU A 694 -6.93 -0.16 13.79
N LYS A 695 -6.24 -1.30 13.80
CA LYS A 695 -6.35 -2.40 12.83
C LYS A 695 -7.61 -3.25 12.96
N GLY A 696 -8.40 -3.06 14.02
CA GLY A 696 -9.68 -3.74 14.20
C GLY A 696 -9.73 -4.78 15.32
N ASP A 697 -8.61 -4.97 16.00
CA ASP A 697 -8.44 -6.06 16.96
C ASP A 697 -8.72 -5.59 18.39
N VAL A 698 -9.19 -6.52 19.23
CA VAL A 698 -9.37 -6.34 20.67
C VAL A 698 -8.51 -7.38 21.38
N TYR A 699 -7.71 -6.93 22.33
CA TYR A 699 -6.77 -7.76 23.07
C TYR A 699 -7.05 -7.75 24.56
N LEU A 700 -6.74 -8.87 25.20
CA LEU A 700 -6.55 -9.00 26.64
C LEU A 700 -5.05 -9.05 26.91
N ALA A 701 -4.56 -8.27 27.87
CA ALA A 701 -3.17 -8.31 28.31
C ALA A 701 -3.10 -8.57 29.82
N LYS A 702 -2.19 -9.47 30.21
CA LYS A 702 -1.99 -9.93 31.58
C LYS A 702 -0.51 -9.96 31.92
N ASP A 703 -0.21 -9.63 33.16
CA ASP A 703 1.08 -9.92 33.81
C ASP A 703 1.00 -11.35 34.37
N THR A 704 1.78 -12.26 33.80
CA THR A 704 1.78 -13.69 34.18
C THR A 704 2.91 -14.04 35.14
N ASN A 705 3.93 -13.19 35.26
CA ASN A 705 5.13 -13.45 36.05
C ASN A 705 5.17 -12.63 37.35
N GLY A 706 4.26 -11.67 37.53
CA GLY A 706 4.11 -10.82 38.71
C GLY A 706 5.15 -9.70 38.82
N ASP A 707 5.84 -9.35 37.73
CA ASP A 707 6.84 -8.27 37.70
C ASP A 707 6.21 -6.88 37.52
N GLY A 708 4.89 -6.82 37.38
CA GLY A 708 4.12 -5.60 37.18
C GLY A 708 4.09 -5.14 35.73
N VAL A 709 4.50 -5.96 34.76
CA VAL A 709 4.46 -5.65 33.33
C VAL A 709 3.67 -6.73 32.60
N GLU A 710 2.70 -6.33 31.77
CA GLU A 710 1.93 -7.28 30.98
C GLU A 710 2.83 -7.94 29.91
N ASP A 711 2.99 -9.25 30.02
CA ASP A 711 3.84 -10.08 29.16
C ASP A 711 3.06 -11.09 28.31
N GLU A 712 1.81 -11.40 28.67
CA GLU A 712 0.91 -12.23 27.87
C GLU A 712 -0.17 -11.37 27.20
N MET A 713 -0.43 -11.67 25.94
CA MET A 713 -1.47 -11.01 25.15
C MET A 713 -2.30 -12.04 24.38
N THR A 714 -3.62 -11.97 24.54
CA THR A 714 -4.58 -12.84 23.88
C THR A 714 -5.49 -12.01 22.98
N LEU A 715 -5.66 -12.42 21.73
CA LEU A 715 -6.58 -11.78 20.79
C LEU A 715 -8.03 -12.19 21.13
N PHE A 716 -8.84 -11.27 21.65
CA PHE A 716 -10.23 -11.53 22.04
C PHE A 716 -11.21 -11.43 20.85
N GLU A 717 -11.02 -10.43 19.99
CA GLU A 717 -11.84 -10.14 18.81
C GLU A 717 -10.96 -9.59 17.69
N GLU A 718 -11.35 -9.80 16.44
CA GLU A 718 -10.62 -9.31 15.27
C GLU A 718 -11.51 -8.72 14.18
N GLY A 719 -10.92 -7.89 13.32
CA GLY A 719 -11.57 -7.45 12.09
C GLY A 719 -12.65 -6.37 12.25
N LEU A 720 -12.70 -5.62 13.36
CA LEU A 720 -13.60 -4.48 13.52
C LEU A 720 -13.13 -3.23 12.74
N SER A 721 -14.06 -2.35 12.36
CA SER A 721 -13.71 -1.07 11.70
C SER A 721 -13.19 -0.03 12.69
N ALA A 722 -11.85 0.11 12.79
CA ALA A 722 -11.15 1.14 13.57
C ALA A 722 -11.82 1.45 14.93
N PRO A 723 -11.83 0.50 15.88
CA PRO A 723 -12.43 0.68 17.19
C PRO A 723 -11.70 1.78 18.00
N PHE A 724 -12.43 2.80 18.46
CA PHE A 724 -11.89 3.92 19.25
C PHE A 724 -12.49 3.96 20.67
N GLY A 725 -12.93 2.79 21.14
CA GLY A 725 -13.75 2.68 22.32
C GLY A 725 -13.77 1.35 22.98
N ILE A 726 -13.60 1.33 24.29
CA ILE A 726 -13.72 0.10 25.07
C ILE A 726 -14.12 0.39 26.51
N VAL A 727 -15.05 -0.41 27.05
CA VAL A 727 -15.34 -0.50 28.49
C VAL A 727 -15.56 -1.96 28.88
N ALA A 728 -15.22 -2.29 30.12
CA ALA A 728 -15.55 -3.59 30.69
C ALA A 728 -17.02 -3.63 31.14
N ASP A 729 -17.69 -4.77 30.93
CA ASP A 729 -19.08 -5.02 31.33
C ASP A 729 -19.19 -6.39 32.02
N GLY A 730 -18.60 -6.50 33.21
CA GLY A 730 -18.40 -7.80 33.86
C GLY A 730 -17.28 -8.59 33.17
N SER A 731 -17.58 -9.81 32.70
CA SER A 731 -16.70 -10.60 31.84
C SER A 731 -16.73 -10.13 30.38
N ASP A 732 -17.81 -9.46 29.97
CA ASP A 732 -18.02 -9.01 28.61
C ASP A 732 -17.25 -7.70 28.36
N ILE A 733 -17.06 -7.39 27.08
CA ILE A 733 -16.42 -6.16 26.64
C ILE A 733 -17.38 -5.40 25.74
N ILE A 734 -17.57 -4.11 25.99
CA ILE A 734 -18.29 -3.23 25.08
C ILE A 734 -17.30 -2.41 24.26
N VAL A 735 -17.43 -2.44 22.94
CA VAL A 735 -16.55 -1.76 21.98
C VAL A 735 -17.35 -0.81 21.12
N SER A 736 -16.87 0.43 20.97
CA SER A 736 -17.37 1.35 19.95
C SER A 736 -16.46 1.29 18.74
N HIS A 737 -17.05 1.01 17.59
CA HIS A 737 -16.37 1.06 16.30
C HIS A 737 -17.28 1.75 15.28
N LYS A 738 -16.77 2.07 14.08
CA LYS A 738 -17.45 3.05 13.20
C LYS A 738 -18.95 2.80 12.94
N PRO A 739 -19.41 1.55 12.64
CA PRO A 739 -20.81 1.30 12.33
C PRO A 739 -21.73 1.22 13.55
N GLU A 740 -21.23 0.76 14.71
CA GLU A 740 -22.06 0.35 15.85
C GLU A 740 -21.27 0.25 17.18
N VAL A 741 -21.99 0.13 18.28
CA VAL A 741 -21.45 -0.28 19.60
C VAL A 741 -21.81 -1.74 19.83
N LEU A 742 -20.78 -2.57 20.06
CA LEU A 742 -20.88 -4.02 20.23
C LEU A 742 -20.67 -4.41 21.69
N ARG A 743 -21.47 -5.36 22.19
CA ARG A 743 -21.10 -6.18 23.35
C ARG A 743 -20.53 -7.50 22.83
N LEU A 744 -19.30 -7.79 23.24
CA LEU A 744 -18.53 -8.98 22.91
C LEU A 744 -18.53 -9.89 24.14
N SER A 745 -19.05 -11.11 23.99
CA SER A 745 -19.14 -12.10 25.05
C SER A 745 -18.39 -13.37 24.64
N ASP A 746 -17.65 -13.93 25.59
CA ASP A 746 -17.05 -15.27 25.54
C ASP A 746 -17.94 -16.20 26.36
N THR A 747 -18.65 -17.10 25.69
CA THR A 747 -19.68 -17.97 26.25
C THR A 747 -19.22 -19.41 26.42
N ASP A 748 -18.07 -19.79 25.86
CA ASP A 748 -17.46 -21.12 26.00
C ASP A 748 -16.16 -21.14 26.81
N GLY A 749 -15.60 -19.97 27.13
CA GLY A 749 -14.46 -19.78 28.01
C GLY A 749 -13.11 -19.97 27.33
N ASP A 750 -13.04 -19.95 25.99
CA ASP A 750 -11.79 -20.15 25.23
C ASP A 750 -10.91 -18.88 25.15
N GLY A 751 -11.38 -17.75 25.68
CA GLY A 751 -10.68 -16.46 25.65
C GLY A 751 -10.89 -15.67 24.36
N ARG A 752 -11.82 -16.08 23.48
CA ARG A 752 -12.27 -15.36 22.29
C ARG A 752 -13.74 -15.00 22.45
N ALA A 753 -14.15 -13.88 21.88
CA ALA A 753 -15.58 -13.63 21.72
C ALA A 753 -16.16 -14.65 20.73
N ASP A 754 -17.28 -15.27 21.09
CA ASP A 754 -18.10 -16.11 20.20
C ASP A 754 -19.48 -15.46 19.93
N LYS A 755 -19.93 -14.56 20.80
CA LYS A 755 -21.22 -13.86 20.66
C LYS A 755 -21.06 -12.34 20.65
N ARG A 756 -21.67 -11.70 19.64
CA ARG A 756 -21.68 -10.24 19.47
C ARG A 756 -23.11 -9.72 19.45
N THR A 757 -23.41 -8.79 20.34
CA THR A 757 -24.73 -8.16 20.45
C THR A 757 -24.63 -6.68 20.12
N ILE A 758 -25.48 -6.17 19.23
CA ILE A 758 -25.51 -4.75 18.87
C ILE A 758 -26.22 -3.98 19.98
N VAL A 759 -25.48 -3.10 20.66
CA VAL A 759 -26.02 -2.25 21.74
C VAL A 759 -26.67 -0.99 21.15
N ALA A 760 -26.03 -0.39 20.15
CA ALA A 760 -26.53 0.78 19.45
C ALA A 760 -25.94 0.86 18.03
N SER A 761 -26.73 1.33 17.07
CA SER A 761 -26.33 1.54 15.68
C SER A 761 -27.28 2.53 15.00
N GLY A 762 -27.16 2.73 13.68
CA GLY A 762 -28.15 3.49 12.90
C GLY A 762 -27.78 4.93 12.60
N TRP A 763 -26.57 5.39 12.96
CA TRP A 763 -26.14 6.78 12.77
C TRP A 763 -25.62 7.14 11.37
N GLY A 764 -25.99 6.36 10.35
CA GLY A 764 -25.57 6.53 8.96
C GLY A 764 -24.05 6.51 8.79
N PHE A 765 -23.43 5.36 8.59
CA PHE A 765 -22.00 5.16 8.36
C PHE A 765 -21.72 4.95 6.86
N ASN A 766 -20.61 5.50 6.33
CA ASN A 766 -20.15 5.24 4.96
C ASN A 766 -18.62 5.00 4.89
N ASP A 767 -18.06 4.95 3.69
CA ASP A 767 -16.64 4.67 3.44
C ASP A 767 -15.68 5.84 3.78
N ASN A 768 -16.19 6.93 4.37
CA ASN A 768 -15.35 8.07 4.72
C ASN A 768 -14.40 7.75 5.88
N TYR A 769 -13.14 8.17 5.72
CA TYR A 769 -12.12 8.02 6.74
C TYR A 769 -12.52 8.64 8.10
N HIS A 770 -13.15 9.82 8.09
CA HIS A 770 -13.51 10.62 9.26
C HIS A 770 -14.83 10.24 9.93
N ASP A 771 -15.51 9.19 9.47
CA ASP A 771 -16.73 8.65 10.12
C ASP A 771 -16.38 7.87 11.40
N TRP A 772 -15.60 8.48 12.30
CA TRP A 772 -15.20 7.90 13.57
C TRP A 772 -16.38 7.81 14.55
N ALA A 773 -16.32 6.79 15.41
CA ALA A 773 -17.17 6.60 16.57
C ALA A 773 -16.26 6.37 17.81
N SER A 774 -15.99 7.45 18.54
CA SER A 774 -15.06 7.52 19.68
C SER A 774 -15.79 7.47 21.04
N GLY A 775 -15.04 7.26 22.13
CA GLY A 775 -15.62 6.71 23.36
C GLY A 775 -15.85 5.21 23.15
N CYS A 776 -16.43 4.41 24.04
CA CYS A 776 -17.38 4.85 25.04
C CYS A 776 -16.79 5.09 26.43
N ILE A 777 -17.40 6.02 27.15
CA ILE A 777 -17.30 6.16 28.60
C ILE A 777 -18.63 5.78 29.23
N ARG A 778 -18.62 5.41 30.51
CA ARG A 778 -19.81 4.96 31.25
C ARG A 778 -20.02 5.83 32.49
N ASP A 779 -21.24 6.32 32.70
CA ASP A 779 -21.61 7.05 33.92
C ASP A 779 -21.98 6.11 35.08
N SER A 780 -22.15 6.68 36.28
CA SER A 780 -22.56 5.93 37.47
C SER A 780 -23.93 5.24 37.35
N LYS A 781 -24.75 5.61 36.36
CA LYS A 781 -26.07 5.03 36.07
C LYS A 781 -26.01 3.94 35.00
N GLY A 782 -24.84 3.65 34.45
CA GLY A 782 -24.63 2.64 33.41
C GLY A 782 -24.93 3.09 31.99
N ASN A 783 -25.20 4.38 31.74
CA ASN A 783 -25.35 4.89 30.37
C ASN A 783 -23.98 5.01 29.71
N LEU A 784 -23.93 4.78 28.41
CA LEU A 784 -22.74 4.93 27.59
C LEU A 784 -22.78 6.25 26.83
N TYR A 785 -21.62 6.85 26.59
CA TYR A 785 -21.50 8.06 25.79
C TYR A 785 -20.47 7.86 24.69
N ILE A 786 -20.82 8.23 23.46
CA ILE A 786 -19.94 8.16 22.29
C ILE A 786 -19.92 9.49 21.53
N GLY A 787 -18.81 9.76 20.85
CA GLY A 787 -18.66 10.90 19.95
C GLY A 787 -18.65 10.46 18.49
N LEU A 788 -19.33 11.22 17.63
CA LEU A 788 -19.40 10.98 16.20
C LEU A 788 -18.71 12.12 15.44
N GLY A 789 -17.78 11.76 14.54
CA GLY A 789 -17.10 12.74 13.69
C GLY A 789 -18.06 13.55 12.82
N SER A 790 -17.69 14.80 12.54
CA SER A 790 -18.45 15.71 11.67
C SER A 790 -18.29 15.39 10.19
N ASP A 791 -19.31 15.71 9.43
CA ASP A 791 -19.37 15.61 7.98
C ASP A 791 -19.29 16.99 7.30
N TYR A 792 -18.79 18.03 7.98
CA TYR A 792 -18.68 19.38 7.44
C TYR A 792 -17.99 19.44 6.06
N ALA A 793 -17.04 18.53 5.79
CA ALA A 793 -16.34 18.43 4.51
C ALA A 793 -17.05 17.57 3.45
N GLN A 794 -18.16 16.91 3.79
CA GLN A 794 -18.88 15.94 2.97
C GLN A 794 -20.19 16.52 2.40
N MET A 795 -20.09 17.60 1.62
CA MET A 795 -21.25 18.34 1.06
C MET A 795 -22.23 17.47 0.23
N LYS A 796 -21.80 16.29 -0.23
CA LYS A 796 -22.59 15.36 -1.06
C LYS A 796 -23.15 14.16 -0.30
N ARG A 797 -23.01 14.11 1.03
CA ARG A 797 -23.56 13.04 1.85
C ARG A 797 -25.11 13.03 1.73
N PRO A 798 -25.76 11.86 1.57
CA PRO A 798 -27.21 11.76 1.50
C PRO A 798 -27.92 12.34 2.74
N ASP A 799 -29.06 12.98 2.54
CA ASP A 799 -29.81 13.72 3.57
C ASP A 799 -30.30 12.84 4.73
N ASP A 800 -30.56 11.56 4.50
CA ASP A 800 -30.90 10.60 5.54
C ASP A 800 -29.67 10.14 6.35
N GLN A 801 -28.45 10.46 5.93
CA GLN A 801 -27.22 9.98 6.58
C GLN A 801 -26.43 11.08 7.32
N ILE A 802 -26.93 12.32 7.35
CA ILE A 802 -26.24 13.46 7.97
C ILE A 802 -26.66 13.71 9.43
N HIS A 803 -27.84 13.20 9.85
CA HIS A 803 -28.50 13.62 11.09
C HIS A 803 -27.59 13.58 12.33
N TRP A 804 -26.81 12.50 12.45
CA TRP A 804 -26.04 12.16 13.65
C TRP A 804 -24.58 12.66 13.64
N ARG A 805 -24.12 13.29 12.56
CA ARG A 805 -22.71 13.68 12.41
C ARG A 805 -22.37 14.90 13.27
N GLY A 806 -21.17 14.91 13.86
CA GLY A 806 -20.69 16.00 14.72
C GLY A 806 -21.42 16.10 16.06
N LYS A 807 -21.84 14.95 16.62
CA LYS A 807 -22.69 14.86 17.82
C LYS A 807 -22.04 14.02 18.92
N ILE A 808 -22.42 14.30 20.16
CA ILE A 808 -22.22 13.39 21.30
C ILE A 808 -23.54 12.70 21.59
N LEU A 809 -23.50 11.37 21.62
CA LEU A 809 -24.66 10.54 21.86
C LEU A 809 -24.59 9.92 23.25
N LYS A 810 -25.73 9.89 23.92
CA LYS A 810 -25.97 9.06 25.09
C LYS A 810 -26.75 7.83 24.67
N ILE A 811 -26.26 6.67 25.07
CA ILE A 811 -26.90 5.37 24.86
C ILE A 811 -27.29 4.86 26.25
N THR A 812 -28.59 4.77 26.49
CA THR A 812 -29.12 4.23 27.74
C THR A 812 -28.93 2.72 27.82
N TYR A 813 -29.10 2.12 29.01
CA TYR A 813 -28.96 0.68 29.20
C TYR A 813 -29.91 -0.16 28.31
N ASN A 814 -31.09 0.38 27.97
CA ASN A 814 -32.04 -0.26 27.05
C ASN A 814 -31.78 0.06 25.56
N GLY A 815 -30.67 0.71 25.22
CA GLY A 815 -30.25 0.98 23.84
C GLY A 815 -30.89 2.21 23.19
N ASN A 816 -31.58 3.08 23.94
CA ASN A 816 -32.11 4.32 23.38
C ASN A 816 -30.98 5.33 23.17
N ILE A 817 -31.00 6.01 22.02
CA ILE A 817 -29.98 6.97 21.62
C ILE A 817 -30.54 8.39 21.76
N GLU A 818 -29.82 9.25 22.47
CA GLU A 818 -30.15 10.67 22.67
C GLU A 818 -28.96 11.55 22.24
N VAL A 819 -29.22 12.61 21.48
CA VAL A 819 -28.20 13.62 21.15
C VAL A 819 -28.07 14.59 22.33
N LEU A 820 -26.87 14.69 22.91
CA LEU A 820 -26.61 15.61 24.03
C LEU A 820 -25.93 16.91 23.61
N GLY A 821 -25.03 16.87 22.65
CA GLY A 821 -24.33 18.05 22.17
C GLY A 821 -24.06 17.95 20.68
N HIS A 822 -23.89 19.09 20.03
CA HIS A 822 -23.70 19.16 18.59
C HIS A 822 -22.66 20.19 18.15
N ALA A 823 -22.43 20.27 16.84
CA ALA A 823 -21.40 21.10 16.23
C ALA A 823 -19.98 20.79 16.76
N PHE A 824 -19.69 19.53 17.06
CA PHE A 824 -18.31 19.07 17.29
C PHE A 824 -17.63 18.76 15.96
N ARG A 825 -16.32 18.97 15.86
CA ARG A 825 -15.56 18.61 14.66
C ARG A 825 -15.19 17.12 14.68
N TYR A 826 -14.31 16.74 15.60
CA TYR A 826 -13.80 15.38 15.78
C TYR A 826 -13.63 15.11 17.29
N PRO A 827 -14.70 14.69 17.99
CA PRO A 827 -14.68 14.48 19.44
C PRO A 827 -13.95 13.18 19.83
N THR A 828 -12.64 13.07 19.62
CA THR A 828 -11.91 11.79 19.70
C THR A 828 -11.68 11.25 21.11
N GLY A 829 -11.60 12.11 22.12
CA GLY A 829 -11.34 11.72 23.50
C GLY A 829 -12.50 12.13 24.41
N LEU A 830 -13.05 11.17 25.13
CA LEU A 830 -14.11 11.39 26.12
C LEU A 830 -13.57 10.97 27.49
N ALA A 831 -13.76 11.81 28.50
CA ALA A 831 -13.46 11.50 29.89
C ALA A 831 -14.65 11.86 30.78
N ILE A 832 -14.78 11.14 31.88
CA ILE A 832 -15.78 11.40 32.92
C ILE A 832 -15.10 11.45 34.28
N ASN A 833 -15.42 12.45 35.09
CA ASN A 833 -14.85 12.60 36.44
C ASN A 833 -15.72 11.91 37.50
N SER A 834 -15.30 12.02 38.77
CA SER A 834 -16.02 11.42 39.91
C SER A 834 -17.45 11.94 40.15
N LYS A 835 -17.86 13.01 39.44
CA LYS A 835 -19.16 13.68 39.55
C LYS A 835 -20.07 13.44 38.34
N ASP A 836 -19.71 12.48 37.47
CA ASP A 836 -20.34 12.25 36.17
C ASP A 836 -20.31 13.47 35.23
N GLU A 837 -19.35 14.39 35.40
CA GLU A 837 -19.14 15.50 34.47
C GLU A 837 -18.26 15.03 33.31
N ILE A 838 -18.68 15.32 32.07
CA ILE A 838 -18.07 14.80 30.85
C ILE A 838 -17.22 15.87 30.17
N PHE A 839 -15.97 15.49 29.84
CA PHE A 839 -15.02 16.30 29.09
C PHE A 839 -14.76 15.65 27.73
N ILE A 840 -14.66 16.49 26.70
CA ILE A 840 -14.49 16.04 25.31
C ILE A 840 -13.32 16.80 24.70
N SER A 841 -12.35 16.07 24.17
CA SER A 841 -11.34 16.70 23.32
C SER A 841 -11.89 16.90 21.92
N ASP A 842 -11.66 18.08 21.35
CA ASP A 842 -11.99 18.37 19.96
C ASP A 842 -10.79 19.02 19.25
N GLN A 843 -10.52 18.61 18.02
CA GLN A 843 -9.29 18.97 17.32
C GLN A 843 -9.38 20.31 16.61
N GLN A 844 -8.28 21.06 16.69
CA GLN A 844 -8.08 22.29 15.94
C GLN A 844 -8.25 22.07 14.42
N GLY A 845 -8.83 23.07 13.77
CA GLY A 845 -9.01 23.18 12.34
C GLY A 845 -10.43 23.65 12.04
N VAL A 846 -10.63 24.35 10.92
CA VAL A 846 -11.95 24.81 10.43
C VAL A 846 -12.89 25.34 11.53
N GLN A 847 -12.91 26.66 11.72
CA GLN A 847 -13.64 27.36 12.80
C GLN A 847 -13.07 27.13 14.20
N ASN A 848 -12.66 25.90 14.57
CA ASN A 848 -11.96 25.66 15.84
C ASN A 848 -10.51 26.15 15.77
N THR A 849 -10.25 27.29 16.42
CA THR A 849 -8.96 28.00 16.36
C THR A 849 -7.92 27.45 17.34
N PHE A 850 -8.35 26.64 18.29
CA PHE A 850 -7.53 25.91 19.27
C PHE A 850 -7.85 24.41 19.22
N ASN A 851 -7.01 23.59 19.83
CA ASN A 851 -7.50 22.32 20.35
C ASN A 851 -8.34 22.63 21.58
N GLU A 852 -9.39 21.85 21.82
CA GLU A 852 -10.37 22.18 22.85
C GLU A 852 -10.55 21.01 23.80
N ILE A 853 -10.73 21.32 25.08
CA ILE A 853 -11.33 20.43 26.06
C ILE A 853 -12.65 21.07 26.45
N ASN A 854 -13.72 20.52 25.90
CA ASN A 854 -15.08 20.97 26.06
C ASN A 854 -15.71 20.34 27.31
N PHE A 855 -16.48 21.13 28.06
CA PHE A 855 -17.34 20.63 29.14
C PHE A 855 -18.73 20.40 28.55
N LEU A 856 -19.23 19.16 28.60
CA LEU A 856 -20.49 18.81 27.95
C LEU A 856 -21.69 19.36 28.75
N ILE A 857 -22.49 20.19 28.08
CA ILE A 857 -23.75 20.75 28.56
C ILE A 857 -24.83 20.32 27.57
N PRO A 858 -25.88 19.60 28.01
CA PRO A 858 -26.95 19.15 27.12
C PRO A 858 -27.58 20.29 26.31
N GLY A 859 -27.78 20.06 25.01
CA GLY A 859 -28.42 20.97 24.06
C GLY A 859 -27.53 22.10 23.51
N LYS A 860 -26.23 22.09 23.79
CA LYS A 860 -25.29 23.14 23.38
C LYS A 860 -24.48 22.80 22.11
N ALA A 861 -24.01 23.84 21.42
CA ALA A 861 -23.24 23.78 20.17
C ALA A 861 -21.76 24.14 20.39
N TYR A 862 -20.83 23.39 19.81
CA TYR A 862 -19.38 23.45 20.12
C TYR A 862 -18.48 23.84 18.92
N GLY A 863 -18.96 24.71 18.03
CA GLY A 863 -18.11 25.48 17.10
C GLY A 863 -18.14 25.06 15.61
N VAL A 864 -18.18 23.77 15.29
CA VAL A 864 -18.10 23.26 13.90
C VAL A 864 -19.40 22.56 13.49
N PRO A 865 -20.35 23.27 12.85
CA PRO A 865 -21.64 22.69 12.49
C PRO A 865 -21.49 21.58 11.44
N SER A 866 -22.22 20.49 11.65
CA SER A 866 -22.39 19.42 10.64
C SER A 866 -23.32 19.86 9.51
N GLN A 867 -23.43 19.06 8.44
CA GLN A 867 -24.39 19.31 7.37
C GLN A 867 -25.83 19.37 7.89
N SER A 868 -26.17 18.50 8.84
CA SER A 868 -27.49 18.46 9.49
C SER A 868 -27.76 19.75 10.27
N ASP A 869 -26.79 20.22 11.05
CA ASP A 869 -26.90 21.46 11.82
C ASP A 869 -27.23 22.66 10.93
N LEU A 870 -26.54 22.78 9.79
CA LEU A 870 -26.73 23.88 8.83
C LEU A 870 -28.08 23.83 8.13
N ARG A 871 -28.56 22.62 7.76
CA ARG A 871 -29.81 22.46 7.00
C ARG A 871 -31.05 22.62 7.87
N ASN A 872 -31.00 22.09 9.09
CA ASN A 872 -32.11 22.18 10.04
C ASN A 872 -32.15 23.51 10.78
N LYS A 873 -31.15 24.39 10.56
CA LYS A 873 -31.02 25.69 11.23
C LYS A 873 -31.05 25.54 12.74
N GLU A 874 -30.29 24.57 13.24
CA GLU A 874 -30.12 24.35 14.68
C GLU A 874 -29.61 25.62 15.37
N ASN A 875 -29.78 25.73 16.69
CA ASN A 875 -29.19 26.84 17.42
C ASN A 875 -27.67 26.70 17.43
N LEU A 876 -26.99 27.56 16.68
CA LEU A 876 -25.53 27.59 16.54
C LEU A 876 -24.86 28.63 17.44
N GLU A 877 -25.53 29.06 18.51
CA GLU A 877 -24.90 29.87 19.55
C GLU A 877 -23.74 29.09 20.18
N GLU A 878 -22.53 29.54 19.88
CA GLU A 878 -21.29 28.87 20.28
C GLU A 878 -21.18 28.80 21.81
N THR A 879 -21.06 27.57 22.31
CA THR A 879 -20.63 27.29 23.67
C THR A 879 -19.12 27.16 23.67
N ARG A 880 -18.47 28.20 24.18
CA ARG A 880 -17.01 28.29 24.21
C ARG A 880 -16.43 27.13 25.02
N ALA A 881 -15.33 26.56 24.53
CA ALA A 881 -14.62 25.50 25.23
C ALA A 881 -14.26 25.91 26.67
N ALA A 882 -14.33 24.96 27.60
CA ALA A 882 -13.89 25.17 28.97
C ALA A 882 -12.38 25.44 29.01
N ILE A 883 -11.62 24.73 28.15
CA ILE A 883 -10.18 24.93 28.03
C ILE A 883 -9.81 24.95 26.54
N GLN A 884 -9.25 26.07 26.09
CA GLN A 884 -8.59 26.22 24.80
C GLN A 884 -7.11 25.89 24.97
N VAL A 885 -6.68 24.77 24.39
CA VAL A 885 -5.32 24.26 24.52
C VAL A 885 -4.42 24.94 23.49
N PRO A 886 -3.32 25.60 23.90
CA PRO A 886 -2.47 26.37 23.02
C PRO A 886 -1.87 25.58 21.85
N HIS A 887 -1.68 26.27 20.73
CA HIS A 887 -0.91 25.84 19.57
C HIS A 887 0.19 26.89 19.29
N PRO A 888 1.39 26.55 18.81
CA PRO A 888 1.83 25.24 18.33
C PRO A 888 2.29 24.28 19.42
N TRP A 889 2.06 24.60 20.70
CA TRP A 889 2.38 23.71 21.82
C TRP A 889 1.72 22.34 21.64
N THR A 890 0.42 22.32 21.36
CA THR A 890 -0.31 21.14 20.92
C THR A 890 -0.72 21.29 19.46
N ARG A 891 -0.89 20.15 18.78
CA ARG A 891 -1.46 20.09 17.43
C ARG A 891 -2.65 19.15 17.35
N SER A 892 -2.68 18.09 18.15
CA SER A 892 -3.84 17.21 18.25
C SER A 892 -3.92 16.61 19.64
N VAL A 893 -4.89 17.07 20.43
CA VAL A 893 -5.23 16.47 21.73
C VAL A 893 -6.32 15.42 21.49
N ASN A 894 -6.03 14.17 21.83
CA ASN A 894 -6.87 13.00 21.57
C ASN A 894 -7.45 12.44 22.88
N GLY A 895 -7.23 11.16 23.18
CA GLY A 895 -7.77 10.48 24.36
C GLY A 895 -7.61 11.27 25.65
N LEU A 896 -8.68 11.29 26.43
CA LEU A 896 -8.75 11.96 27.73
C LEU A 896 -9.01 10.91 28.83
N THR A 897 -8.56 11.19 30.04
CA THR A 897 -9.02 10.47 31.25
C THR A 897 -9.00 11.39 32.46
N CYS A 898 -9.76 11.07 33.50
CA CYS A 898 -9.72 11.75 34.79
C CYS A 898 -9.01 10.85 35.81
N ILE A 899 -8.09 11.42 36.58
CA ILE A 899 -7.29 10.66 37.56
C ILE A 899 -8.20 10.20 38.71
N PRO A 900 -8.29 8.88 38.97
CA PRO A 900 -9.22 8.34 39.95
C PRO A 900 -8.68 8.47 41.39
N LYS A 901 -9.56 8.29 42.39
CA LYS A 901 -9.23 8.54 43.80
C LYS A 901 -8.13 7.63 44.36
N GLN A 902 -8.04 6.41 43.84
CA GLN A 902 -7.06 5.40 44.25
C GLN A 902 -5.64 5.66 43.71
N PHE A 903 -5.44 6.70 42.89
CA PHE A 903 -4.13 7.06 42.36
C PHE A 903 -3.15 7.44 43.50
N SER A 904 -1.89 6.99 43.42
CA SER A 904 -0.92 7.14 44.52
C SER A 904 -0.65 8.60 44.90
N TYR A 905 -0.71 9.51 43.92
CA TYR A 905 -0.59 10.94 44.16
C TYR A 905 -1.98 11.58 44.35
N ALA A 906 -2.49 11.56 45.60
CA ALA A 906 -3.81 12.10 45.94
C ALA A 906 -4.01 13.58 45.56
N SER A 907 -2.93 14.35 45.43
CA SER A 907 -2.94 15.76 44.98
C SER A 907 -3.38 15.94 43.52
N LEU A 908 -3.47 14.85 42.76
CA LEU A 908 -3.90 14.83 41.35
C LEU A 908 -5.31 14.29 41.16
N PHE A 909 -6.02 13.91 42.22
CA PHE A 909 -7.37 13.36 42.13
C PHE A 909 -8.30 14.30 41.33
N ASP A 910 -9.09 13.73 40.40
CA ASP A 910 -10.01 14.42 39.50
C ASP A 910 -9.35 15.43 38.53
N HIS A 911 -8.02 15.56 38.52
CA HIS A 911 -7.34 16.24 37.42
C HIS A 911 -7.46 15.41 36.14
N GLY A 912 -7.60 16.09 35.00
CA GLY A 912 -7.67 15.44 33.71
C GLY A 912 -6.29 15.24 33.08
N LEU A 913 -6.15 14.20 32.27
CA LEU A 913 -5.01 13.96 31.39
C LEU A 913 -5.47 13.93 29.93
N GLY A 914 -4.61 14.37 29.02
CA GLY A 914 -4.88 14.35 27.58
C GLY A 914 -3.66 13.93 26.76
N CYS A 915 -3.92 13.18 25.70
CA CYS A 915 -2.90 12.67 24.78
C CYS A 915 -2.60 13.65 23.65
N GLU A 916 -1.44 14.32 23.69
CA GLU A 916 -0.97 15.11 22.55
C GLU A 916 -0.20 14.19 21.59
N TYR A 917 -0.75 14.03 20.37
CA TYR A 917 -0.26 13.04 19.41
C TYR A 917 0.98 13.46 18.62
N ASN A 918 1.03 14.71 18.12
CA ASN A 918 2.04 15.13 17.14
C ASN A 918 3.41 15.35 17.75
N ASN A 919 3.42 16.10 18.84
CA ASN A 919 4.55 16.53 19.61
C ASN A 919 4.86 15.54 20.75
N ARG A 920 4.00 14.51 20.93
CA ARG A 920 4.28 13.25 21.64
C ARG A 920 4.52 13.41 23.14
N PHE A 921 3.57 14.06 23.82
CA PHE A 921 3.58 14.21 25.27
C PHE A 921 2.16 14.18 25.83
N LEU A 922 2.04 14.14 27.15
CA LEU A 922 0.76 14.25 27.84
C LEU A 922 0.57 15.64 28.43
N ILE A 923 -0.64 16.14 28.35
CA ILE A 923 -1.10 17.32 29.08
C ILE A 923 -1.88 16.90 30.33
N ARG A 924 -1.86 17.78 31.34
CA ARG A 924 -2.77 17.76 32.47
C ARG A 924 -3.73 18.94 32.37
N PHE A 925 -4.94 18.82 32.88
CA PHE A 925 -5.88 19.92 32.94
C PHE A 925 -6.70 19.95 34.24
N THR A 926 -7.12 21.15 34.64
CA THR A 926 -7.95 21.44 35.81
C THR A 926 -9.09 22.38 35.44
N GLN A 927 -10.18 22.36 36.21
CA GLN A 927 -11.38 23.17 35.95
C GLN A 927 -11.74 24.08 37.12
N GLN A 928 -12.37 25.21 36.79
CA GLN A 928 -12.91 26.21 37.70
C GLN A 928 -14.30 26.63 37.18
N LYS A 929 -15.31 26.53 38.05
CA LYS A 929 -16.65 27.10 37.79
C LYS A 929 -16.64 28.57 38.18
N VAL A 930 -17.06 29.45 37.26
CA VAL A 930 -17.12 30.91 37.44
C VAL A 930 -18.48 31.40 36.96
N GLY A 931 -19.38 31.66 37.92
CA GLY A 931 -20.80 31.85 37.64
C GLY A 931 -21.38 30.64 36.90
N ASP A 932 -22.05 30.88 35.78
CA ASP A 932 -22.62 29.83 34.91
C ASP A 932 -21.61 29.25 33.89
N SER A 933 -20.36 29.74 33.87
CA SER A 933 -19.32 29.28 32.94
C SER A 933 -18.41 28.25 33.60
N VAL A 934 -18.03 27.22 32.85
CA VAL A 934 -16.89 26.36 33.20
C VAL A 934 -15.70 26.83 32.40
N GLN A 935 -14.57 27.01 33.07
CA GLN A 935 -13.31 27.38 32.46
C GLN A 935 -12.15 26.69 33.19
N GLY A 936 -10.91 26.80 32.71
CA GLY A 936 -9.83 26.05 33.36
C GLY A 936 -8.46 26.25 32.76
N ALA A 937 -7.51 25.46 33.24
CA ALA A 937 -6.13 25.54 32.82
C ALA A 937 -5.55 24.19 32.40
N THR A 938 -4.56 24.26 31.51
CA THR A 938 -3.78 23.11 31.05
C THR A 938 -2.29 23.31 31.29
N TYR A 939 -1.59 22.21 31.54
CA TYR A 939 -0.19 22.15 31.93
C TYR A 939 0.49 20.96 31.23
N TYR A 940 1.81 20.99 31.15
CA TYR A 940 2.56 19.77 30.83
C TYR A 940 2.36 18.73 31.93
N PHE A 941 2.12 17.48 31.54
CA PHE A 941 2.22 16.33 32.44
C PHE A 941 3.52 15.57 32.19
N THR A 942 3.92 15.44 30.93
CA THR A 942 5.25 14.92 30.55
C THR A 942 6.05 15.99 29.82
N ARG A 943 7.37 15.84 29.88
CA ARG A 943 8.34 16.69 29.20
C ARG A 943 8.19 16.62 27.68
N ALA A 944 8.16 17.77 27.03
CA ALA A 944 8.13 17.90 25.57
C ALA A 944 9.49 18.26 24.95
N ASP A 945 10.50 18.53 25.79
CA ASP A 945 11.88 18.77 25.37
C ASP A 945 12.66 17.47 25.09
N ILE A 946 12.03 16.30 25.33
CA ILE A 946 12.61 15.00 25.01
C ILE A 946 12.33 14.64 23.56
N PRO A 947 13.38 14.36 22.75
CA PRO A 947 13.21 13.97 21.36
C PRO A 947 12.23 12.80 21.19
N PRO A 948 11.54 12.73 20.04
CA PRO A 948 10.57 11.69 19.75
C PRO A 948 11.25 10.39 19.30
N ASP A 949 12.06 9.79 20.19
CA ASP A 949 12.78 8.54 20.00
C ASP A 949 12.34 7.45 20.99
N GLU A 950 13.15 6.42 21.21
CA GLU A 950 12.82 5.31 22.12
C GLU A 950 12.55 5.75 23.56
N PHE A 951 13.07 6.90 23.99
CA PHE A 951 12.92 7.45 25.34
C PHE A 951 11.63 8.25 25.56
N ASN A 952 10.82 8.45 24.52
CA ASN A 952 9.56 9.20 24.58
C ASN A 952 8.39 8.41 23.94
N PHE A 953 7.17 8.97 23.97
CA PHE A 953 6.01 8.34 23.35
C PHE A 953 6.11 8.33 21.82
N THR A 954 5.47 7.35 21.18
CA THR A 954 5.43 7.23 19.71
C THR A 954 4.43 8.22 19.09
N GLY A 955 3.31 8.43 19.76
CA GLY A 955 2.19 9.26 19.32
C GLY A 955 0.97 8.96 20.19
N PRO A 956 0.88 9.53 21.41
CA PRO A 956 -0.20 9.27 22.35
C PRO A 956 -1.58 9.45 21.71
N MET A 957 -2.42 8.43 21.84
CA MET A 957 -3.78 8.39 21.28
C MET A 957 -4.83 8.09 22.36
N SER A 958 -4.52 7.19 23.29
CA SER A 958 -5.40 6.80 24.38
C SER A 958 -4.67 6.75 25.71
N VAL A 959 -5.41 6.95 26.80
CA VAL A 959 -4.87 6.93 28.16
C VAL A 959 -5.88 6.30 29.10
N ALA A 960 -5.40 5.43 30.01
CA ALA A 960 -6.20 4.81 31.05
C ALA A 960 -5.37 4.71 32.34
N VAL A 961 -6.05 4.60 33.48
CA VAL A 961 -5.40 4.40 34.79
C VAL A 961 -5.79 3.02 35.31
N SER A 962 -4.80 2.22 35.71
CA SER A 962 -5.03 0.89 36.27
C SER A 962 -5.69 0.96 37.65
N PRO A 963 -6.34 -0.13 38.11
CA PRO A 963 -6.84 -0.22 39.48
C PRO A 963 -5.76 0.02 40.54
N GLN A 964 -4.49 -0.27 40.23
CA GLN A 964 -3.32 -0.07 41.09
C GLN A 964 -2.78 1.37 41.07
N GLY A 965 -3.28 2.22 40.17
CA GLY A 965 -2.87 3.62 40.07
C GLY A 965 -1.70 3.88 39.11
N ASP A 966 -1.43 2.98 38.16
CA ASP A 966 -0.46 3.20 37.09
C ASP A 966 -1.14 3.84 35.87
N ILE A 967 -0.42 4.68 35.11
CA ILE A 967 -0.95 5.28 33.89
C ILE A 967 -0.49 4.47 32.68
N TYR A 968 -1.43 4.09 31.82
CA TYR A 968 -1.17 3.42 30.55
C TYR A 968 -1.47 4.37 29.41
N VAL A 969 -0.55 4.46 28.45
CA VAL A 969 -0.63 5.35 27.30
C VAL A 969 -0.51 4.53 26.02
N GLY A 970 -1.62 4.40 25.30
CA GLY A 970 -1.68 3.81 23.99
C GLY A 970 -1.22 4.82 22.94
N SER A 971 -0.24 4.44 22.13
CA SER A 971 0.34 5.31 21.10
C SER A 971 0.29 4.67 19.73
N ILE A 972 0.06 5.49 18.70
CA ILE A 972 0.07 5.08 17.29
C ILE A 972 1.00 6.00 16.47
N HIS A 973 1.41 5.55 15.29
CA HIS A 973 2.11 6.34 14.28
C HIS A 973 1.72 5.81 12.90
N ASP A 974 0.54 6.25 12.46
CA ASP A 974 -0.13 5.73 11.27
C ASP A 974 0.33 6.43 9.99
N SER A 975 0.19 5.73 8.87
CA SER A 975 0.55 6.19 7.52
C SER A 975 -0.35 7.30 6.99
N GLY A 976 -1.56 7.45 7.52
CA GLY A 976 -2.47 8.51 7.12
C GLY A 976 -2.13 9.86 7.77
N TRP A 977 -1.76 9.84 9.04
CA TRP A 977 -1.57 11.04 9.85
C TRP A 977 -0.09 11.18 10.27
N LEU A 978 0.60 12.19 9.71
CA LEU A 978 2.07 12.38 9.72
C LEU A 978 2.88 11.41 8.85
N GLY A 979 2.25 10.47 8.14
CA GLY A 979 2.96 9.58 7.22
C GLY A 979 3.82 8.53 7.93
N GLY A 980 3.34 8.05 9.07
CA GLY A 980 3.99 7.05 9.90
C GLY A 980 4.08 5.65 9.29
N ARG A 981 4.67 4.72 10.03
CA ARG A 981 4.96 3.35 9.57
C ARG A 981 3.90 2.33 10.00
N ASN A 982 2.71 2.79 10.39
CA ASN A 982 1.64 1.96 10.96
C ASN A 982 2.11 1.16 12.18
N THR A 983 2.82 1.85 13.07
CA THR A 983 3.37 1.26 14.29
C THR A 983 2.70 1.81 15.54
N GLY A 984 2.66 1.04 16.63
CA GLY A 984 2.21 1.53 17.93
C GLY A 984 2.96 0.94 19.11
N SER A 985 2.52 1.33 20.30
CA SER A 985 3.07 0.88 21.58
C SER A 985 2.13 1.23 22.73
N ILE A 986 2.19 0.47 23.82
CA ILE A 986 1.64 0.87 25.12
C ILE A 986 2.80 1.21 26.04
N VAL A 987 2.73 2.37 26.69
CA VAL A 987 3.69 2.79 27.73
C VAL A 987 2.98 2.78 29.07
N LYS A 988 3.53 2.05 30.03
CA LYS A 988 3.15 2.07 31.44
C LYS A 988 4.01 3.09 32.18
N LEU A 989 3.39 3.93 32.98
CA LEU A 989 4.02 4.90 33.87
C LEU A 989 3.64 4.55 35.31
N THR A 990 4.61 4.05 36.08
CA THR A 990 4.44 3.69 37.48
C THR A 990 4.86 4.85 38.38
N PRO A 991 4.02 5.35 39.31
CA PRO A 991 4.43 6.35 40.28
C PRO A 991 5.65 5.90 41.10
N ASN A 992 6.72 6.70 41.17
CA ASN A 992 7.96 6.31 41.86
C ASN A 992 8.16 7.00 43.23
N GLY A 993 7.14 7.70 43.73
CA GLY A 993 7.17 8.45 44.99
C GLY A 993 7.82 9.83 44.92
N ASN A 994 8.47 10.19 43.80
CA ASN A 994 9.22 11.44 43.66
C ASN A 994 8.57 12.42 42.68
N LEU A 995 7.30 12.78 42.91
CA LEU A 995 6.62 13.79 42.10
C LEU A 995 7.34 15.14 42.28
N PRO A 996 7.81 15.80 41.20
CA PRO A 996 8.48 17.09 41.33
C PRO A 996 7.49 18.15 41.83
N ASN A 997 8.01 19.13 42.58
CA ASN A 997 7.26 20.34 42.86
C ASN A 997 7.03 21.13 41.56
N GLY A 998 5.99 21.95 41.50
CA GLY A 998 5.56 22.68 40.31
C GLY A 998 4.13 23.15 40.44
N ILE A 999 3.62 23.85 39.42
CA ILE A 999 2.24 24.35 39.42
C ILE A 999 1.29 23.15 39.45
N LYS A 1000 0.61 22.98 40.58
CA LYS A 1000 -0.47 22.01 40.80
C LYS A 1000 -1.76 22.55 40.21
N GLU A 1001 -2.14 23.79 40.48
CA GLU A 1001 -3.37 24.37 39.94
C GLU A 1001 -3.21 25.87 39.71
N LEU A 1002 -3.78 26.36 38.62
CA LEU A 1002 -3.87 27.76 38.25
C LEU A 1002 -5.36 28.15 38.20
N ARG A 1003 -5.73 29.14 39.01
CA ARG A 1003 -7.08 29.67 39.12
C ARG A 1003 -7.07 31.16 38.76
N ALA A 1004 -8.13 31.64 38.13
CA ALA A 1004 -8.36 33.08 38.00
C ALA A 1004 -9.01 33.61 39.28
N THR A 1005 -8.68 34.86 39.62
CA THR A 1005 -9.36 35.67 40.64
C THR A 1005 -9.92 36.94 40.00
N ALA A 1006 -10.70 37.73 40.74
CA ALA A 1006 -11.28 38.98 40.23
C ALA A 1006 -10.21 40.01 39.77
N ASP A 1007 -9.00 39.92 40.30
CA ASP A 1007 -7.90 40.86 40.09
C ASP A 1007 -6.58 40.21 39.61
N GLY A 1008 -6.62 38.94 39.20
CA GLY A 1008 -5.44 38.23 38.71
C GLY A 1008 -5.53 36.71 38.77
N PHE A 1009 -4.51 36.07 39.33
CA PHE A 1009 -4.35 34.61 39.32
C PHE A 1009 -3.85 34.05 40.66
N GLU A 1010 -4.23 32.83 40.97
CA GLU A 1010 -3.67 32.03 42.07
C GLU A 1010 -2.97 30.79 41.50
N LEU A 1011 -1.71 30.59 41.88
CA LEU A 1011 -0.90 29.42 41.54
C LEU A 1011 -0.70 28.60 42.81
N GLU A 1012 -1.32 27.42 42.86
CA GLU A 1012 -1.06 26.41 43.88
C GLU A 1012 0.08 25.50 43.41
N PHE A 1013 1.01 25.17 44.30
CA PHE A 1013 2.15 24.28 44.08
C PHE A 1013 2.00 22.97 44.84
N PHE A 1014 2.60 21.87 44.35
CA PHE A 1014 2.54 20.57 45.04
C PHE A 1014 3.20 20.58 46.43
N SER A 1015 4.28 21.35 46.57
CA SER A 1015 5.06 21.51 47.80
C SER A 1015 5.43 22.99 48.01
N PRO A 1016 5.84 23.39 49.23
CA PRO A 1016 6.24 24.77 49.51
C PRO A 1016 7.32 25.29 48.55
N VAL A 1017 7.23 26.54 48.11
CA VAL A 1017 8.25 27.23 47.29
C VAL A 1017 9.16 28.14 48.13
N ASP A 1018 10.26 28.62 47.55
CA ASP A 1018 11.15 29.55 48.24
C ASP A 1018 10.47 30.92 48.42
N ALA A 1019 10.30 31.34 49.67
CA ALA A 1019 9.55 32.54 49.98
C ALA A 1019 10.13 33.83 49.36
N LYS A 1020 11.46 33.94 49.27
CA LYS A 1020 12.12 35.13 48.72
C LYS A 1020 12.01 35.17 47.21
N LYS A 1021 12.25 34.04 46.53
CA LYS A 1021 12.11 33.93 45.07
C LYS A 1021 10.65 34.09 44.65
N ALA A 1022 9.72 33.48 45.40
CA ALA A 1022 8.30 33.52 45.09
C ALA A 1022 7.67 34.90 45.29
N ALA A 1023 8.19 35.74 46.19
CA ALA A 1023 7.73 37.12 46.39
C ALA A 1023 8.25 38.10 45.32
N ASP A 1024 9.20 37.69 44.47
CA ASP A 1024 9.71 38.52 43.38
C ASP A 1024 8.72 38.54 42.21
N LYS A 1025 8.20 39.73 41.89
CA LYS A 1025 7.28 39.91 40.76
C LYS A 1025 7.92 39.56 39.41
N GLU A 1026 9.24 39.73 39.25
CA GLU A 1026 9.95 39.42 38.01
C GLU A 1026 10.11 37.90 37.81
N ALA A 1027 9.81 37.10 38.83
CA ALA A 1027 9.73 35.65 38.73
C ALA A 1027 8.53 35.18 37.88
N TYR A 1028 7.58 36.06 37.55
CA TYR A 1028 6.37 35.71 36.82
C TYR A 1028 6.25 36.48 35.51
N THR A 1029 5.85 35.78 34.44
CA THR A 1029 5.51 36.42 33.17
C THR A 1029 4.14 35.94 32.71
N ILE A 1030 3.30 36.90 32.31
CA ILE A 1030 1.93 36.64 31.91
C ILE A 1030 1.68 37.30 30.55
N ALA A 1031 1.10 36.54 29.62
CA ALA A 1031 0.64 37.04 28.33
C ALA A 1031 -0.78 36.57 28.04
N GLY A 1032 -1.66 37.50 27.68
CA GLY A 1032 -3.03 37.20 27.24
C GLY A 1032 -3.10 37.23 25.71
N TYR A 1033 -3.81 36.28 25.11
CA TYR A 1033 -4.10 36.26 23.68
C TYR A 1033 -5.41 35.54 23.37
N THR A 1034 -5.95 35.75 22.18
CA THR A 1034 -7.11 35.01 21.67
C THR A 1034 -6.85 34.63 20.22
N ARG A 1035 -7.82 34.00 19.55
CA ARG A 1035 -7.73 33.73 18.11
C ARG A 1035 -9.07 33.96 17.45
N VAL A 1036 -9.01 34.49 16.23
CA VAL A 1036 -10.18 34.71 15.39
C VAL A 1036 -9.99 33.92 14.10
N TRP A 1037 -10.97 33.08 13.77
CA TRP A 1037 -10.95 32.33 12.53
C TRP A 1037 -11.15 33.27 11.33
N SER A 1038 -10.28 33.16 10.33
CA SER A 1038 -10.30 34.00 9.12
C SER A 1038 -10.41 33.19 7.82
N GLY A 1039 -10.88 31.94 7.91
CA GLY A 1039 -11.06 31.04 6.76
C GLY A 1039 -9.92 30.05 6.52
N SER A 1040 -8.78 30.17 7.22
CA SER A 1040 -7.65 29.24 7.12
C SER A 1040 -7.77 28.03 8.05
N TYR A 1041 -6.99 26.98 7.77
CA TYR A 1041 -6.93 25.79 8.64
C TYR A 1041 -6.33 26.09 10.02
N ALA A 1042 -5.29 26.92 10.08
CA ALA A 1042 -4.68 27.41 11.32
C ALA A 1042 -4.83 28.93 11.40
N SER A 1043 -5.11 29.44 12.60
CA SER A 1043 -5.22 30.87 12.87
C SER A 1043 -4.08 31.33 13.79
N PRO A 1044 -3.35 32.41 13.45
CA PRO A 1044 -2.34 32.97 14.34
C PRO A 1044 -2.97 33.60 15.58
N ASP A 1045 -2.17 33.79 16.62
CA ASP A 1045 -2.59 34.53 17.82
C ASP A 1045 -3.04 35.95 17.44
N SER A 1046 -4.15 36.37 18.01
CA SER A 1046 -4.79 37.66 17.83
C SER A 1046 -4.83 38.40 19.16
N GLY A 1047 -4.61 39.71 19.12
CA GLY A 1047 -4.71 40.56 20.32
C GLY A 1047 -3.72 40.20 21.43
N ARG A 1048 -2.58 39.55 21.12
CA ARG A 1048 -1.58 39.18 22.13
C ARG A 1048 -1.04 40.43 22.83
N TYR A 1049 -1.01 40.41 24.15
CA TYR A 1049 -0.49 41.51 24.97
C TYR A 1049 0.20 40.97 26.23
N LYS A 1050 1.12 41.77 26.79
CA LYS A 1050 1.81 41.45 28.04
C LYS A 1050 0.95 41.96 29.21
N VAL A 1051 0.75 41.11 30.22
CA VAL A 1051 0.08 41.47 31.48
C VAL A 1051 1.15 41.79 32.52
N GLU A 1052 1.02 42.91 33.21
CA GLU A 1052 1.97 43.32 34.25
C GLU A 1052 1.52 42.82 35.62
N VAL A 1053 2.45 42.23 36.37
CA VAL A 1053 2.24 41.79 37.75
C VAL A 1053 2.48 42.97 38.68
N GLU A 1054 1.41 43.47 39.30
CA GLU A 1054 1.42 44.63 40.21
C GLU A 1054 1.80 44.23 41.64
N GLY A 1055 1.42 43.02 42.05
CA GLY A 1055 1.65 42.53 43.40
C GLY A 1055 1.70 41.01 43.46
N VAL A 1056 2.47 40.50 44.42
CA VAL A 1056 2.61 39.08 44.69
C VAL A 1056 2.42 38.85 46.19
N THR A 1057 1.51 37.95 46.54
CA THR A 1057 1.28 37.52 47.93
C THR A 1057 1.46 36.03 48.02
N LEU A 1058 2.33 35.57 48.93
CA LEU A 1058 2.55 34.16 49.21
C LEU A 1058 1.72 33.76 50.45
N SER A 1059 1.06 32.60 50.40
CA SER A 1059 0.35 32.03 51.54
C SER A 1059 1.29 31.62 52.66
N ASP A 1060 0.79 31.52 53.89
CA ASP A 1060 1.60 31.15 55.08
C ASP A 1060 2.26 29.76 54.98
N ASP A 1061 1.63 28.82 54.26
CA ASP A 1061 2.20 27.49 54.00
C ASP A 1061 3.18 27.46 52.82
N HIS A 1062 3.40 28.61 52.20
CA HIS A 1062 4.23 28.82 51.01
C HIS A 1062 3.84 27.94 49.80
N LYS A 1063 2.60 27.47 49.72
CA LYS A 1063 2.12 26.64 48.61
C LYS A 1063 1.27 27.38 47.60
N THR A 1064 0.79 28.57 47.92
CA THR A 1064 -0.07 29.35 47.04
C THR A 1064 0.50 30.73 46.82
N VAL A 1065 0.67 31.11 45.56
CA VAL A 1065 1.05 32.46 45.15
C VAL A 1065 -0.14 33.13 44.51
N ARG A 1066 -0.58 34.26 45.06
CA ARG A 1066 -1.56 35.15 44.44
C ARG A 1066 -0.85 36.26 43.70
N LEU A 1067 -1.14 36.37 42.41
CA LEU A 1067 -0.64 37.41 41.51
C LEU A 1067 -1.77 38.40 41.26
N LYS A 1068 -1.57 39.65 41.65
CA LYS A 1068 -2.43 40.77 41.25
C LYS A 1068 -1.89 41.38 39.96
N VAL A 1069 -2.75 41.63 38.98
CA VAL A 1069 -2.36 42.11 37.66
C VAL A 1069 -3.09 43.39 37.27
N ASN A 1070 -2.51 44.12 36.32
CA ASN A 1070 -3.03 45.41 35.85
C ASN A 1070 -4.30 45.28 34.99
N GLU A 1071 -4.43 44.23 34.17
CA GLU A 1071 -5.58 44.05 33.28
C GLU A 1071 -5.89 42.56 32.99
N LEU A 1072 -7.19 42.25 32.95
CA LEU A 1072 -7.75 40.97 32.49
C LEU A 1072 -8.84 41.21 31.44
N LYS A 1073 -9.03 40.25 30.54
CA LYS A 1073 -9.97 40.27 29.42
C LYS A 1073 -10.67 38.92 29.36
N GLU A 1074 -11.98 38.97 29.28
CA GLU A 1074 -12.79 37.79 28.99
C GLU A 1074 -12.55 37.32 27.55
N LYS A 1075 -12.75 36.01 27.32
CA LYS A 1075 -12.57 35.32 26.04
C LYS A 1075 -11.11 35.31 25.55
N PHE A 1076 -10.17 35.30 26.49
CA PHE A 1076 -8.73 35.20 26.25
C PHE A 1076 -8.16 33.94 26.91
N VAL A 1077 -7.04 33.48 26.37
CA VAL A 1077 -6.16 32.47 26.97
C VAL A 1077 -4.96 33.20 27.56
N TYR A 1078 -4.60 32.86 28.79
CA TYR A 1078 -3.49 33.43 29.53
C TYR A 1078 -2.39 32.40 29.68
N GLU A 1079 -1.22 32.70 29.13
CA GLU A 1079 0.01 31.98 29.40
C GLU A 1079 0.64 32.55 30.67
N VAL A 1080 0.64 31.77 31.75
CA VAL A 1080 1.19 32.15 33.06
C VAL A 1080 2.42 31.29 33.33
N ASN A 1081 3.59 31.91 33.35
CA ASN A 1081 4.87 31.27 33.58
C ASN A 1081 5.48 31.76 34.90
N CYS A 1082 6.08 30.84 35.67
CA CYS A 1082 6.98 31.19 36.77
C CYS A 1082 8.43 30.76 36.47
N GLN A 1083 9.40 31.44 37.08
CA GLN A 1083 10.79 31.02 37.09
C GLN A 1083 10.98 29.81 38.04
N GLN A 1084 12.21 29.32 38.15
CA GLN A 1084 12.58 28.23 39.06
C GLN A 1084 12.62 28.74 40.52
N ILE A 1085 11.45 28.88 41.12
CA ILE A 1085 11.25 29.39 42.49
C ILE A 1085 11.19 28.27 43.55
N GLY A 1086 11.62 27.05 43.20
CA GLY A 1086 11.74 25.94 44.14
C GLY A 1086 12.72 26.20 45.27
N THR A 1087 12.57 25.43 46.35
CA THR A 1087 13.44 25.51 47.53
C THR A 1087 14.82 24.93 47.22
N GLY A 1088 15.89 25.64 47.60
CA GLY A 1088 17.26 25.22 47.26
C GLY A 1088 17.50 25.11 45.75
N ASP A 1089 17.96 23.92 45.33
CA ASP A 1089 18.23 23.55 43.92
C ASP A 1089 17.07 22.76 43.27
N GLU A 1090 15.91 22.65 43.94
CA GLU A 1090 14.75 21.95 43.41
C GLU A 1090 14.24 22.60 42.12
N LYS A 1091 14.16 21.82 41.04
CA LYS A 1091 13.59 22.26 39.77
C LYS A 1091 12.08 22.01 39.76
N LEU A 1092 11.33 23.06 39.47
CA LEU A 1092 9.89 23.02 39.32
C LEU A 1092 9.48 22.44 37.96
N PHE A 1093 8.45 21.60 37.97
CA PHE A 1093 7.76 21.11 36.78
C PHE A 1093 6.30 20.72 37.11
N PRO A 1094 5.31 21.22 36.36
CA PRO A 1094 5.41 22.25 35.32
C PRO A 1094 5.61 23.66 35.92
N VAL A 1095 6.20 24.58 35.14
CA VAL A 1095 6.33 26.00 35.49
C VAL A 1095 5.41 26.92 34.68
N THR A 1096 4.64 26.33 33.76
CA THR A 1096 3.73 27.03 32.87
C THR A 1096 2.34 26.45 33.01
N GLY A 1097 1.35 27.33 33.18
CA GLY A 1097 -0.07 27.01 33.05
C GLY A 1097 -0.70 27.90 32.00
N HIS A 1098 -1.61 27.34 31.20
CA HIS A 1098 -2.40 28.11 30.23
C HIS A 1098 -3.85 28.12 30.67
N TYR A 1099 -4.36 29.28 31.05
CA TYR A 1099 -5.70 29.44 31.60
C TYR A 1099 -6.65 30.03 30.56
N SER A 1100 -7.76 29.37 30.30
CA SER A 1100 -8.84 29.89 29.46
C SER A 1100 -9.80 30.71 30.31
N MET A 1101 -9.92 32.00 30.02
CA MET A 1101 -10.78 32.93 30.77
C MET A 1101 -12.01 33.24 29.94
N ASN A 1102 -13.10 32.51 30.18
CA ASN A 1102 -14.38 32.77 29.54
C ASN A 1102 -15.11 33.94 30.22
N ARG A 1103 -15.01 34.01 31.56
CA ARG A 1103 -15.52 35.09 32.41
C ARG A 1103 -14.50 35.45 33.49
N ILE A 1104 -14.40 36.73 33.86
CA ILE A 1104 -13.59 37.15 35.01
C ILE A 1104 -14.37 36.84 36.29
N PRO A 1105 -13.76 36.18 37.31
CA PRO A 1105 -14.43 35.94 38.60
C PRO A 1105 -14.87 37.23 39.30
N GLU A 1106 -15.98 37.17 40.03
CA GLU A 1106 -16.52 38.29 40.81
C GLU A 1106 -15.82 38.48 42.16
#